data_AF-A0A2E7D7J9-F1
#
_entry.id   AF-A0A2E7D7J9-F1
#
_cell.length_a   1.000
_cell.length_b   1.000
_cell.length_c   1.000
_cell.angle_alpha   90.00
_cell.angle_beta   90.00
_cell.angle_gamma   90.00
#
_symmetry.space_group_name_H-M   'P 1'
#
loop_
_entity.id
_entity.type
_entity.pdbx_description
1 polymer ?
#
loop_
_entity_poly.entity_id
_entity_poly.type
_entity_poly.pdbx_seq_one_letter_code
_entity_poly.pdbx_strand_id
1 'polypeptide(L)'
;MEFHDIDQVEIVDLEDELAPETSGFRLSFAGTVVSVVLHVWLLVNLSGIDFQETLPPEPAFIETRITNEKVEEEEPEEIVEYELANPDEKELDVREVINAASVGVSQTKQPELKSRPKPLDAIIPTELRRPLYDIPEGMEVDERIVVKGTTGDNIMQIESALDLVTWEVAQNLKEKKVLLVWMLDGSASIIEQRKKIASRLRRIYGELDALKQIGQIPQMEQPLLSAVVTFGEKTNFITRDPTDDFETIHDGISNAPTDPSGKENVFTAVTQSMKLWSERYRVKNGRQIMLVVVTDEAGDDFGTQLEPAIAYCRRYGAKSYVIGPLAPFGRRYGFVPYTAPENNQVYQLPVDLGPETAVIESLNLPFWYRGPQLRYLSSGFPPYALARLVHETGGRYFTTNSLSTDSLTPYGVFDFAKLKPFQPDYSYASANQYRQDMTKHPIRRAVVEAAMLSREFEAKGTPLMDIRVTPQNFKQVASNAQVQVAESELMISSVLNAFPAGIEEKLDMEPLPRWRMAFALSYGRLLANKVRCIEYNSACASLKNDLTPQDVGSKSNHWILKPSEKINYAGSLKRSAKKAQALLERVVEEAPGTPWAVMAMRELQNGMGIAIEQRFIPPPPPPKPRPANAARPPMKILFAQQPKKKGPLPKPPPKPKPPVLPKL
;
A
#
# COMPACT_ATOMS: atom_id res chain seq x y z
N MET A 1 9.51 -53.20 -41.13
CA MET A 1 10.25 -52.39 -42.11
C MET A 1 10.67 -51.13 -41.36
N GLU A 2 11.70 -51.20 -40.51
CA GLU A 2 13.15 -51.16 -40.83
C GLU A 2 13.49 -49.86 -41.58
N PHE A 3 14.05 -48.83 -40.94
CA PHE A 3 15.39 -48.60 -40.36
C PHE A 3 16.44 -48.09 -41.36
N HIS A 4 17.26 -47.16 -40.83
CA HIS A 4 18.48 -46.50 -41.33
C HIS A 4 18.30 -45.25 -42.21
N ASP A 5 18.68 -44.03 -41.79
CA ASP A 5 19.89 -43.48 -41.12
C ASP A 5 21.06 -43.25 -42.10
N ILE A 6 21.79 -42.15 -41.85
CA ILE A 6 23.19 -41.85 -42.26
C ILE A 6 23.44 -40.99 -43.53
N ASP A 7 23.94 -39.77 -43.26
CA ASP A 7 25.12 -39.09 -43.86
C ASP A 7 25.13 -38.69 -45.35
N GLN A 8 25.93 -37.75 -45.87
CA GLN A 8 27.12 -37.02 -45.42
C GLN A 8 27.25 -35.79 -46.35
N VAL A 9 27.67 -34.65 -45.81
CA VAL A 9 28.11 -33.49 -46.62
C VAL A 9 29.57 -33.74 -46.97
N GLU A 10 29.84 -34.08 -48.23
CA GLU A 10 31.19 -34.19 -48.76
C GLU A 10 31.55 -32.90 -49.50
N ILE A 11 32.56 -32.22 -48.96
CA ILE A 11 33.22 -31.06 -49.56
C ILE A 11 34.12 -31.58 -50.67
N VAL A 12 33.86 -31.20 -51.91
CA VAL A 12 34.78 -31.38 -53.03
C VAL A 12 35.20 -29.99 -53.53
N ASP A 13 36.40 -29.58 -53.12
CA ASP A 13 37.20 -28.58 -53.81
C ASP A 13 37.63 -29.17 -55.17
N LEU A 14 37.40 -28.44 -56.25
CA LEU A 14 38.04 -28.66 -57.54
C LEU A 14 38.44 -27.29 -58.12
N GLU A 15 39.75 -27.07 -58.08
CA GLU A 15 40.46 -25.97 -58.75
C GLU A 15 40.30 -26.01 -60.28
N ASP A 16 40.49 -24.81 -60.83
CA ASP A 16 40.45 -24.37 -62.23
C ASP A 16 40.91 -25.35 -63.32
N GLU A 17 40.16 -25.37 -64.43
CA GLU A 17 40.77 -25.45 -65.77
C GLU A 17 39.95 -24.69 -66.83
N LEU A 18 40.64 -23.82 -67.58
CA LEU A 18 40.15 -22.84 -68.54
C LEU A 18 39.58 -23.44 -69.84
N ALA A 19 38.46 -22.90 -70.35
CA ALA A 19 38.18 -22.70 -71.79
C ALA A 19 36.93 -21.80 -72.03
N PRO A 20 36.81 -21.10 -73.18
CA PRO A 20 36.21 -19.77 -73.24
C PRO A 20 34.72 -19.65 -73.65
N GLU A 21 34.15 -18.57 -73.13
CA GLU A 21 32.95 -17.80 -73.46
C GLU A 21 32.18 -18.11 -74.77
N THR A 22 30.95 -18.64 -74.63
CA THR A 22 29.78 -18.20 -75.43
C THR A 22 28.44 -18.27 -74.66
N SER A 23 28.46 -18.49 -73.34
CA SER A 23 27.26 -18.65 -72.49
C SER A 23 27.03 -17.52 -71.47
N GLY A 24 27.92 -16.52 -71.39
CA GLY A 24 27.84 -15.44 -70.40
C GLY A 24 26.69 -14.44 -70.62
N PHE A 25 26.27 -14.22 -71.87
CA PHE A 25 25.28 -13.17 -72.17
C PHE A 25 23.83 -13.56 -71.81
N ARG A 26 23.49 -14.86 -71.85
CA ARG A 26 22.14 -15.33 -71.50
C ARG A 26 21.95 -15.54 -70.00
N LEU A 27 23.01 -15.93 -69.27
CA LEU A 27 22.95 -16.11 -67.82
C LEU A 27 22.92 -14.78 -67.07
N SER A 28 23.69 -13.79 -67.54
CA SER A 28 23.71 -12.44 -66.94
C SER A 28 22.38 -11.70 -67.11
N PHE A 29 21.74 -11.79 -68.28
CA PHE A 29 20.41 -11.19 -68.48
C PHE A 29 19.33 -11.85 -67.60
N ALA A 30 19.33 -13.19 -67.49
CA ALA A 30 18.40 -13.90 -66.62
C ALA A 30 18.60 -13.54 -65.13
N GLY A 31 19.85 -13.46 -64.67
CA GLY A 31 20.18 -13.03 -63.31
C GLY A 31 19.76 -11.59 -63.03
N THR A 32 19.90 -10.70 -64.02
CA THR A 32 19.50 -9.29 -63.89
C THR A 32 17.97 -9.16 -63.82
N VAL A 33 17.23 -9.93 -64.63
CA VAL A 33 15.76 -9.96 -64.58
C VAL A 33 15.26 -10.51 -63.24
N VAL A 34 15.83 -11.60 -62.73
CA VAL A 34 15.46 -12.16 -61.42
C VAL A 34 15.77 -11.17 -60.29
N SER A 35 16.93 -10.51 -60.35
CA SER A 35 17.29 -9.48 -59.36
C SER A 35 16.33 -8.30 -59.38
N VAL A 36 15.95 -7.80 -60.56
CA VAL A 36 14.98 -6.70 -60.70
C VAL A 36 13.61 -7.12 -60.17
N VAL A 37 13.14 -8.33 -60.49
CA VAL A 37 11.86 -8.84 -59.98
C VAL A 37 11.88 -8.96 -58.45
N LEU A 38 12.98 -9.45 -57.88
CA LEU A 38 13.13 -9.57 -56.43
C LEU A 38 13.16 -8.20 -55.74
N HIS A 39 13.86 -7.21 -56.32
CA HIS A 39 13.89 -5.86 -55.78
C HIS A 39 12.54 -5.14 -55.91
N VAL A 40 11.83 -5.32 -57.02
CA VAL A 40 10.47 -4.78 -57.18
C VAL A 40 9.51 -5.43 -56.18
N TRP A 41 9.58 -6.75 -56.00
CA TRP A 41 8.77 -7.45 -55.00
C TRP A 41 9.08 -6.96 -53.59
N LEU A 42 10.35 -6.76 -53.25
CA LEU A 42 10.77 -6.27 -51.94
C LEU A 42 10.30 -4.83 -51.70
N LEU A 43 10.39 -3.94 -52.70
CA LEU A 43 9.91 -2.56 -52.61
C LEU A 43 8.38 -2.49 -52.45
N VAL A 44 7.62 -3.34 -53.13
CA VAL A 44 6.16 -3.41 -52.98
C VAL A 44 5.77 -3.90 -51.58
N ASN A 45 6.48 -4.88 -51.03
CA ASN A 45 6.20 -5.37 -49.67
C ASN A 45 6.63 -4.36 -48.60
N LEU A 46 7.73 -3.63 -48.79
CA LEU A 46 8.16 -2.58 -47.87
C LEU A 46 7.30 -1.32 -47.97
N SER A 47 6.74 -0.97 -49.13
CA SER A 47 5.85 0.19 -49.23
C SER A 47 4.51 0.00 -48.51
N GLY A 48 4.18 -1.24 -48.12
CA GLY A 48 3.03 -1.55 -47.27
C GLY A 48 3.32 -1.51 -45.77
N ILE A 49 4.58 -1.34 -45.36
CA ILE A 49 4.97 -1.21 -43.96
C ILE A 49 4.95 0.27 -43.60
N ASP A 50 3.80 0.73 -43.12
CA ASP A 50 3.67 2.06 -42.55
C ASP A 50 4.22 2.04 -41.12
N PHE A 51 5.45 2.54 -40.93
CA PHE A 51 5.97 2.78 -39.59
C PHE A 51 5.28 4.00 -39.03
N GLN A 52 4.21 3.75 -38.28
CA GLN A 52 3.55 4.77 -37.49
C GLN A 52 4.53 5.24 -36.41
N GLU A 53 5.36 6.25 -36.73
CA GLU A 53 6.07 7.01 -35.71
C GLU A 53 5.00 7.57 -34.77
N THR A 54 4.95 7.04 -33.54
CA THR A 54 4.17 7.66 -32.48
C THR A 54 4.85 8.99 -32.15
N LEU A 55 4.50 10.03 -32.89
CA LEU A 55 4.82 11.39 -32.53
C LEU A 55 4.33 11.61 -31.09
N PRO A 56 5.15 12.22 -30.21
CA PRO A 56 4.66 12.64 -28.90
C PRO A 56 3.42 13.53 -29.13
N PRO A 57 2.36 13.41 -28.31
CA PRO A 57 1.16 14.20 -28.52
C PRO A 57 1.53 15.69 -28.51
N GLU A 58 1.29 16.37 -29.64
CA GLU A 58 1.36 17.82 -29.66
C GLU A 58 0.41 18.38 -28.60
N PRO A 59 0.79 19.43 -27.86
CA PRO A 59 -0.14 20.08 -26.95
C PRO A 59 -1.32 20.60 -27.77
N ALA A 60 -2.52 20.11 -27.45
CA ALA A 60 -3.74 20.55 -28.10
C ALA A 60 -3.88 22.07 -27.96
N PHE A 61 -3.71 22.80 -29.06
CA PHE A 61 -4.11 24.18 -29.13
C PHE A 61 -5.65 24.21 -29.20
N ILE A 62 -6.26 24.84 -28.19
CA ILE A 62 -7.70 25.11 -28.17
C ILE A 62 -7.95 26.19 -29.24
N GLU A 63 -8.34 25.78 -30.45
CA GLU A 63 -8.99 26.70 -31.38
C GLU A 63 -10.47 26.78 -31.00
N THR A 64 -10.87 27.91 -30.41
CA THR A 64 -12.28 28.27 -30.24
C THR A 64 -12.90 28.51 -31.61
N ARG A 65 -13.43 27.45 -32.24
CA ARG A 65 -14.31 27.57 -33.38
C ARG A 65 -15.73 27.77 -32.85
N ILE A 66 -16.20 29.01 -32.85
CA ILE A 66 -17.61 29.31 -32.57
C ILE A 66 -18.41 28.67 -33.71
N THR A 67 -19.01 27.53 -33.41
CA THR A 67 -19.97 26.88 -34.28
C THR A 67 -21.32 27.35 -33.77
N ASN A 68 -22.02 28.17 -34.55
CA ASN A 68 -23.44 28.47 -34.32
C ASN A 68 -24.21 27.20 -34.67
N GLU A 69 -24.21 26.24 -33.76
CA GLU A 69 -25.14 25.12 -33.80
C GLU A 69 -26.45 25.60 -33.18
N LYS A 70 -27.50 25.52 -33.99
CA LYS A 70 -28.87 25.85 -33.61
C LYS A 70 -29.26 24.94 -32.46
N VAL A 71 -29.60 25.53 -31.33
CA VAL A 71 -30.23 24.86 -30.19
C VAL A 71 -31.48 24.14 -30.69
N GLU A 72 -31.51 22.80 -30.62
CA GLU A 72 -32.75 22.04 -30.69
C GLU A 72 -33.58 22.41 -29.46
N GLU A 73 -34.81 22.84 -29.70
CA GLU A 73 -35.79 23.19 -28.67
C GLU A 73 -36.09 21.92 -27.84
N GLU A 74 -35.72 21.95 -26.55
CA GLU A 74 -36.19 20.97 -25.58
C GLU A 74 -37.73 21.07 -25.47
N GLU A 75 -38.41 19.93 -25.58
CA GLU A 75 -39.85 19.83 -25.30
C GLU A 75 -40.13 20.34 -23.88
N PRO A 76 -41.19 21.14 -23.66
CA PRO A 76 -41.47 21.69 -22.35
C PRO A 76 -41.83 20.58 -21.34
N GLU A 77 -41.16 20.64 -20.19
CA GLU A 77 -41.41 19.79 -19.01
C GLU A 77 -42.92 19.75 -18.66
N GLU A 78 -43.42 18.54 -18.36
CA GLU A 78 -44.76 18.33 -17.82
C GLU A 78 -45.01 19.26 -16.63
N ILE A 79 -46.08 20.05 -16.73
CA ILE A 79 -46.55 20.93 -15.66
C ILE A 79 -46.99 20.05 -14.49
N VAL A 80 -46.17 19.98 -13.44
CA VAL A 80 -46.56 19.37 -12.17
C VAL A 80 -47.71 20.19 -11.60
N GLU A 81 -48.88 19.56 -11.51
CA GLU A 81 -50.07 20.12 -10.89
C GLU A 81 -49.81 20.28 -9.38
N TYR A 82 -49.74 21.53 -8.91
CA TYR A 82 -49.52 21.84 -7.50
C TYR A 82 -50.80 21.56 -6.70
N GLU A 83 -50.87 20.44 -5.98
CA GLU A 83 -51.78 20.32 -4.85
C GLU A 83 -51.26 21.16 -3.67
N LEU A 84 -52.12 22.04 -3.16
CA LEU A 84 -51.86 22.90 -2.01
C LEU A 84 -51.68 22.06 -0.73
N ALA A 85 -50.43 21.72 -0.41
CA ALA A 85 -50.03 21.17 0.87
C ALA A 85 -49.69 22.28 1.90
N ASN A 86 -49.87 21.91 3.17
CA ASN A 86 -49.86 22.75 4.38
C ASN A 86 -48.58 23.63 4.52
N PRO A 87 -48.68 24.92 4.90
CA PRO A 87 -47.57 25.88 4.90
C PRO A 87 -46.41 25.59 5.89
N ASP A 88 -46.58 24.72 6.88
CA ASP A 88 -45.56 24.48 7.91
C ASP A 88 -44.40 23.58 7.45
N GLU A 89 -44.61 22.66 6.48
CA GLU A 89 -43.53 21.79 5.96
C GLU A 89 -42.59 22.55 5.01
N LYS A 90 -43.10 23.57 4.31
CA LYS A 90 -42.33 24.35 3.33
C LYS A 90 -41.33 25.31 3.97
N GLU A 91 -41.60 25.83 5.17
CA GLU A 91 -40.64 26.71 5.86
C GLU A 91 -39.34 25.98 6.19
N LEU A 92 -39.41 24.70 6.58
CA LEU A 92 -38.23 23.89 6.89
C LEU A 92 -37.43 23.57 5.63
N ASP A 93 -38.08 23.08 4.58
CA ASP A 93 -37.40 22.77 3.31
C ASP A 93 -36.81 24.04 2.65
N VAL A 94 -37.53 25.16 2.68
CA VAL A 94 -37.03 26.45 2.16
C VAL A 94 -35.87 26.97 3.02
N ARG A 95 -35.92 26.80 4.35
CA ARG A 95 -34.79 27.16 5.24
C ARG A 95 -33.59 26.24 5.06
N GLU A 96 -33.77 24.94 4.87
CA GLU A 96 -32.70 24.00 4.54
C GLU A 96 -32.04 24.38 3.21
N VAL A 97 -32.83 24.71 2.19
CA VAL A 97 -32.34 25.17 0.88
C VAL A 97 -31.63 26.52 0.97
N ILE A 98 -32.17 27.49 1.72
CA ILE A 98 -31.53 28.81 1.92
C ILE A 98 -30.24 28.66 2.73
N ASN A 99 -30.22 27.83 3.77
CA ASN A 99 -29.01 27.55 4.53
C ASN A 99 -27.97 26.86 3.64
N ALA A 100 -28.35 25.84 2.86
CA ALA A 100 -27.47 25.17 1.91
C ALA A 100 -26.94 26.11 0.81
N ALA A 101 -27.77 27.03 0.30
CA ALA A 101 -27.35 28.05 -0.68
C ALA A 101 -26.44 29.13 -0.05
N SER A 102 -26.69 29.51 1.20
CA SER A 102 -25.84 30.47 1.94
C SER A 102 -24.47 29.90 2.32
N VAL A 103 -24.36 28.57 2.42
CA VAL A 103 -23.10 27.84 2.62
C VAL A 103 -22.22 27.91 1.36
N GLY A 104 -22.82 28.00 0.17
CA GLY A 104 -22.09 28.23 -1.10
C GLY A 104 -21.52 29.65 -1.27
N VAL A 105 -21.99 30.63 -0.48
CA VAL A 105 -21.70 32.07 -0.71
C VAL A 105 -21.06 32.77 0.52
N SER A 106 -20.91 32.09 1.66
CA SER A 106 -20.25 32.69 2.83
C SER A 106 -18.77 32.97 2.55
N GLN A 107 -18.44 34.23 2.23
CA GLN A 107 -17.09 34.81 2.05
C GLN A 107 -16.26 34.83 3.36
N THR A 108 -16.14 33.70 4.03
CA THR A 108 -14.98 33.43 4.88
C THR A 108 -13.91 32.88 3.97
N LYS A 109 -12.76 33.59 3.85
CA LYS A 109 -11.57 33.22 3.05
C LYS A 109 -11.61 31.77 2.59
N GLN A 110 -11.99 31.53 1.33
CA GLN A 110 -11.98 30.18 0.78
C GLN A 110 -10.57 29.61 0.96
N PRO A 111 -10.43 28.40 1.52
CA PRO A 111 -9.12 27.80 1.65
C PRO A 111 -8.55 27.54 0.26
N GLU A 112 -7.38 28.11 -0.04
CA GLU A 112 -6.68 27.87 -1.30
C GLU A 112 -5.84 26.58 -1.19
N LEU A 113 -5.89 25.75 -2.24
CA LEU A 113 -5.02 24.60 -2.39
C LEU A 113 -3.57 25.07 -2.48
N LYS A 114 -2.72 24.63 -1.55
CA LYS A 114 -1.30 25.00 -1.51
C LYS A 114 -0.46 24.37 -2.63
N SER A 115 -0.98 23.35 -3.31
CA SER A 115 -0.36 22.71 -4.47
C SER A 115 -1.42 22.28 -5.48
N ARG A 116 -1.08 22.39 -6.77
CA ARG A 116 -1.85 21.77 -7.86
C ARG A 116 -1.52 20.27 -7.90
N PRO A 117 -2.50 19.39 -8.16
CA PRO A 117 -2.25 17.96 -8.26
C PRO A 117 -1.21 17.70 -9.36
N LYS A 118 -0.20 16.91 -9.03
CA LYS A 118 0.81 16.49 -10.01
C LYS A 118 0.19 15.43 -10.93
N PRO A 119 0.44 15.48 -12.26
CA PRO A 119 0.01 14.42 -13.15
C PRO A 119 0.64 13.08 -12.72
N LEU A 120 -0.10 11.98 -12.89
CA LEU A 120 0.25 10.62 -12.45
C LEU A 120 1.67 10.20 -12.91
N ASP A 121 2.13 10.74 -14.05
CA ASP A 121 3.44 10.52 -14.65
C ASP A 121 4.64 10.96 -13.78
N ALA A 122 4.42 11.84 -12.81
CA ALA A 122 5.49 12.38 -11.96
C ALA A 122 5.67 11.63 -10.62
N ILE A 123 4.81 10.65 -10.32
CA ILE A 123 4.68 10.06 -8.97
C ILE A 123 5.09 8.58 -8.94
N ILE A 124 4.99 7.88 -10.06
CA ILE A 124 5.46 6.50 -10.17
C ILE A 124 6.98 6.54 -10.26
N PRO A 125 7.75 5.84 -9.39
CA PRO A 125 9.20 5.81 -9.47
C PRO A 125 9.60 5.36 -10.88
N THR A 126 10.09 6.30 -11.69
CA THR A 126 10.71 5.97 -12.97
C THR A 126 11.98 5.21 -12.62
N GLU A 127 11.96 3.89 -12.79
CA GLU A 127 13.20 3.13 -12.75
C GLU A 127 14.18 3.75 -13.76
N LEU A 128 15.37 4.08 -13.28
CA LEU A 128 16.52 4.33 -14.13
C LEU A 128 16.66 3.12 -15.05
N ARG A 129 16.33 3.30 -16.34
CA ARG A 129 16.58 2.32 -17.40
C ARG A 129 18.03 1.85 -17.27
N ARG A 130 18.25 0.66 -16.73
CA ARG A 130 19.54 0.00 -16.86
C ARG A 130 19.62 -0.57 -18.28
N PRO A 131 20.78 -0.50 -18.94
CA PRO A 131 20.97 -1.17 -20.21
C PRO A 131 20.69 -2.67 -20.01
N LEU A 132 19.94 -3.26 -20.95
CA LEU A 132 19.79 -4.70 -21.08
C LEU A 132 21.20 -5.30 -21.05
N TYR A 133 21.47 -6.17 -20.08
CA TYR A 133 22.63 -7.06 -20.21
C TYR A 133 22.30 -8.06 -21.30
N ASP A 134 23.15 -8.14 -22.32
CA ASP A 134 23.15 -9.24 -23.27
C ASP A 134 23.28 -10.54 -22.48
N ILE A 135 22.19 -11.30 -22.45
CA ILE A 135 22.21 -12.68 -21.97
C ILE A 135 22.84 -13.45 -23.13
N PRO A 136 24.01 -14.08 -22.99
CA PRO A 136 24.54 -14.92 -24.05
C PRO A 136 23.53 -16.04 -24.33
N GLU A 137 22.96 -16.00 -25.54
CA GLU A 137 22.14 -17.07 -26.10
C GLU A 137 22.99 -18.34 -26.17
N GLY A 138 22.48 -19.43 -25.62
CA GLY A 138 23.19 -20.73 -25.63
C GLY A 138 23.10 -21.57 -24.36
N MET A 139 22.06 -21.39 -23.53
CA MET A 139 21.63 -22.46 -22.63
C MET A 139 20.15 -22.70 -22.90
N GLU A 140 19.82 -23.91 -23.36
CA GLU A 140 18.44 -24.39 -23.41
C GLU A 140 17.81 -24.20 -22.03
N VAL A 141 16.98 -23.17 -21.91
CA VAL A 141 16.11 -23.01 -20.75
C VAL A 141 15.06 -24.09 -20.91
N ASP A 142 15.25 -25.17 -20.16
CA ASP A 142 14.23 -26.20 -19.96
C ASP A 142 12.95 -25.46 -19.51
N GLU A 143 11.96 -25.33 -20.40
CA GLU A 143 10.65 -24.71 -20.18
C GLU A 143 9.80 -25.57 -19.23
N ARG A 144 10.36 -25.89 -18.05
CA ARG A 144 9.57 -26.41 -16.94
C ARG A 144 8.67 -25.26 -16.52
N ILE A 145 7.38 -25.42 -16.81
CA ILE A 145 6.29 -24.60 -16.29
C ILE A 145 6.58 -24.37 -14.79
N VAL A 146 7.02 -23.16 -14.44
CA VAL A 146 7.23 -22.78 -13.04
C VAL A 146 5.84 -22.68 -12.44
N VAL A 147 5.46 -23.71 -11.67
CA VAL A 147 4.22 -23.69 -10.90
C VAL A 147 4.31 -22.51 -9.94
N LYS A 148 3.38 -21.56 -10.07
CA LYS A 148 3.33 -20.36 -9.23
C LYS A 148 3.29 -20.72 -7.75
N GLY A 149 4.08 -20.01 -6.95
CA GLY A 149 4.20 -20.23 -5.51
C GLY A 149 2.95 -19.81 -4.73
N THR A 150 2.81 -20.34 -3.52
CA THR A 150 1.67 -20.05 -2.63
C THR A 150 2.00 -18.89 -1.72
N THR A 151 1.27 -17.78 -1.88
CA THR A 151 1.40 -16.54 -1.09
C THR A 151 0.38 -16.52 0.04
N GLY A 152 0.67 -17.27 1.10
CA GLY A 152 -0.04 -17.16 2.37
C GLY A 152 -0.66 -18.46 2.86
N ASP A 153 -0.66 -18.56 4.18
CA ASP A 153 -1.30 -19.57 5.01
C ASP A 153 -1.96 -18.83 6.19
N ASN A 154 -2.76 -19.56 6.98
CA ASN A 154 -3.20 -19.04 8.26
C ASN A 154 -1.98 -18.69 9.13
N ILE A 155 -2.10 -17.62 9.90
CA ILE A 155 -1.07 -17.16 10.83
C ILE A 155 -0.60 -18.33 11.69
N MET A 156 0.70 -18.60 11.64
CA MET A 156 1.31 -19.72 12.36
C MET A 156 2.47 -19.26 13.24
N GLN A 157 2.81 -20.10 14.21
CA GLN A 157 4.04 -19.92 14.98
C GLN A 157 5.25 -20.29 14.12
N ILE A 158 6.41 -19.69 14.43
CA ILE A 158 7.66 -19.94 13.69
C ILE A 158 8.00 -21.44 13.67
N GLU A 159 7.77 -22.15 14.78
CA GLU A 159 8.01 -23.59 14.88
C GLU A 159 7.16 -24.40 13.90
N SER A 160 5.90 -24.01 13.71
CA SER A 160 5.00 -24.65 12.74
C SER A 160 5.42 -24.34 11.30
N ALA A 161 5.87 -23.11 11.02
CA ALA A 161 6.42 -22.74 9.72
C ALA A 161 7.67 -23.57 9.38
N LEU A 162 8.56 -23.77 10.36
CA LEU A 162 9.76 -24.59 10.19
C LEU A 162 9.44 -26.07 9.94
N ASP A 163 8.39 -26.60 10.57
CA ASP A 163 7.93 -27.98 10.31
C ASP A 163 7.41 -28.13 8.88
N LEU A 164 6.71 -27.13 8.34
CA LEU A 164 6.28 -27.12 6.94
C LEU A 164 7.45 -26.99 5.96
N VAL A 165 8.44 -26.14 6.26
CA VAL A 165 9.69 -26.07 5.48
C VAL A 165 10.40 -27.43 5.47
N THR A 166 10.43 -28.13 6.60
CA THR A 166 11.03 -29.48 6.71
C THR A 166 10.32 -30.47 5.82
N TRP A 167 8.98 -30.44 5.81
CA TRP A 167 8.17 -31.27 4.93
C TRP A 167 8.46 -30.98 3.44
N GLU A 168 8.55 -29.70 3.06
CA GLU A 168 8.92 -29.31 1.69
C GLU A 168 10.32 -29.81 1.32
N VAL A 169 11.31 -29.68 2.22
CA VAL A 169 12.66 -30.21 2.00
C VAL A 169 12.62 -31.72 1.79
N ALA A 170 11.88 -32.46 2.62
CA ALA A 170 11.73 -33.91 2.49
C ALA A 170 11.07 -34.31 1.16
N GLN A 171 10.07 -33.56 0.67
CA GLN A 171 9.46 -33.83 -0.63
C GLN A 171 10.43 -33.60 -1.79
N ASN A 172 11.16 -32.47 -1.78
CA ASN A 172 12.13 -32.19 -2.85
C ASN A 172 13.31 -33.19 -2.83
N LEU A 173 13.70 -33.69 -1.64
CA LEU A 173 14.71 -34.74 -1.48
C LEU A 173 14.32 -36.10 -2.08
N LYS A 174 13.03 -36.39 -2.27
CA LYS A 174 12.57 -37.60 -2.97
C LYS A 174 12.86 -37.54 -4.47
N GLU A 175 12.88 -36.33 -5.04
CA GLU A 175 13.08 -36.12 -6.48
C GLU A 175 14.54 -35.88 -6.83
N LYS A 176 15.25 -35.02 -6.07
CA LYS A 176 16.62 -34.57 -6.38
C LYS A 176 17.42 -34.28 -5.12
N LYS A 177 18.75 -34.25 -5.24
CA LYS A 177 19.62 -33.69 -4.19
C LYS A 177 19.28 -32.22 -3.97
N VAL A 178 19.27 -31.78 -2.71
CA VAL A 178 18.88 -30.40 -2.34
C VAL A 178 20.09 -29.62 -1.82
N LEU A 179 20.15 -28.34 -2.17
CA LEU A 179 20.95 -27.31 -1.49
C LEU A 179 19.98 -26.38 -0.75
N LEU A 180 20.01 -26.41 0.58
CA LEU A 180 19.18 -25.61 1.45
C LEU A 180 19.98 -24.39 1.95
N VAL A 181 19.55 -23.19 1.59
CA VAL A 181 20.19 -21.96 2.03
C VAL A 181 19.32 -21.29 3.08
N TRP A 182 19.78 -21.27 4.32
CA TRP A 182 19.18 -20.48 5.40
C TRP A 182 19.66 -19.05 5.30
N MET A 183 18.75 -18.14 4.99
CA MET A 183 18.98 -16.70 4.90
C MET A 183 18.30 -16.04 6.09
N LEU A 184 19.09 -15.57 7.04
CA LEU A 184 18.60 -15.00 8.29
C LEU A 184 18.86 -13.51 8.33
N ASP A 185 17.89 -12.78 8.83
CA ASP A 185 18.11 -11.38 9.16
C ASP A 185 19.19 -11.23 10.26
N GLY A 186 20.04 -10.23 10.05
CA GLY A 186 21.11 -9.81 10.92
C GLY A 186 20.65 -8.83 12.00
N SER A 187 19.43 -8.29 11.93
CA SER A 187 18.89 -7.31 12.88
C SER A 187 18.92 -7.78 14.34
N ALA A 188 18.86 -6.83 15.27
CA ALA A 188 18.83 -7.14 16.70
C ALA A 188 17.45 -7.68 17.15
N SER A 189 16.38 -7.34 16.42
CA SER A 189 15.01 -7.77 16.72
C SER A 189 14.81 -9.27 16.54
N ILE A 190 15.59 -9.90 15.64
CA ILE A 190 15.44 -11.33 15.33
C ILE A 190 16.23 -12.27 16.26
N ILE A 191 16.99 -11.76 17.25
CA ILE A 191 17.83 -12.58 18.13
C ILE A 191 17.02 -13.68 18.86
N GLU A 192 15.82 -13.35 19.36
CA GLU A 192 14.97 -14.34 20.02
C GLU A 192 14.46 -15.40 19.04
N GLN A 193 14.08 -14.99 17.83
CA GLN A 193 13.64 -15.90 16.78
C GLN A 193 14.77 -16.82 16.32
N ARG A 194 16.01 -16.33 16.19
CA ARG A 194 17.19 -17.16 15.86
C ARG A 194 17.42 -18.27 16.89
N LYS A 195 17.24 -17.99 18.18
CA LYS A 195 17.33 -19.02 19.23
C LYS A 195 16.25 -20.09 19.08
N LYS A 196 15.01 -19.69 18.76
CA LYS A 196 13.91 -20.64 18.50
C LYS A 196 14.23 -21.52 17.28
N ILE A 197 14.68 -20.91 16.18
CA ILE A 197 15.11 -21.62 14.96
C ILE A 197 16.23 -22.62 15.29
N ALA A 198 17.31 -22.18 15.95
CA ALA A 198 18.43 -23.04 16.34
C ALA A 198 17.98 -24.26 17.15
N SER A 199 17.10 -24.05 18.15
CA SER A 199 16.57 -25.14 18.97
C SER A 199 15.75 -26.15 18.17
N ARG A 200 15.03 -25.69 17.13
CA ARG A 200 14.16 -26.53 16.29
C ARG A 200 14.96 -27.30 15.24
N LEU A 201 16.05 -26.75 14.72
CA LEU A 201 16.87 -27.38 13.67
C LEU A 201 17.34 -28.78 14.05
N ARG A 202 17.72 -29.02 15.31
CA ARG A 202 18.14 -30.36 15.76
C ARG A 202 17.05 -31.41 15.51
N ARG A 203 15.80 -31.05 15.75
CA ARG A 203 14.67 -31.94 15.48
C ARG A 203 14.42 -32.10 13.97
N ILE A 204 14.55 -31.04 13.19
CA ILE A 204 14.39 -31.06 11.73
C ILE A 204 15.38 -32.01 11.07
N TYR A 205 16.68 -31.85 11.35
CA TYR A 205 17.70 -32.73 10.77
C TYR A 205 17.59 -34.17 11.30
N GLY A 206 17.22 -34.35 12.58
CA GLY A 206 16.93 -35.67 13.12
C GLY A 206 15.75 -36.38 12.44
N GLU A 207 14.67 -35.64 12.12
CA GLU A 207 13.52 -36.16 11.36
C GLU A 207 13.93 -36.53 9.91
N LEU A 208 14.74 -35.69 9.26
CA LEU A 208 15.26 -35.96 7.92
C LEU A 208 16.18 -37.20 7.89
N ASP A 209 17.03 -37.38 8.90
CA ASP A 209 17.87 -38.57 9.05
C ASP A 209 17.04 -39.83 9.29
N ALA A 210 16.00 -39.74 10.13
CA ALA A 210 15.08 -40.85 10.35
C ALA A 210 14.36 -41.26 9.06
N LEU A 211 13.92 -40.29 8.25
CA LEU A 211 13.28 -40.55 6.94
C LEU A 211 14.24 -41.25 5.96
N LYS A 212 15.54 -40.93 6.01
CA LYS A 212 16.59 -41.61 5.25
C LYS A 212 16.78 -43.05 5.72
N GLN A 213 16.75 -43.29 7.04
CA GLN A 213 16.88 -44.64 7.63
C GLN A 213 15.70 -45.55 7.30
N ILE A 214 14.48 -44.99 7.24
CA ILE A 214 13.24 -45.73 6.93
C ILE A 214 13.08 -45.96 5.41
N GLY A 215 14.00 -45.44 4.58
CA GLY A 215 14.00 -45.62 3.12
C GLY A 215 12.96 -44.77 2.38
N GLN A 216 12.40 -43.74 3.02
CA GLN A 216 11.47 -42.81 2.37
C GLN A 216 12.18 -41.73 1.54
N ILE A 217 13.49 -41.59 1.70
CA ILE A 217 14.37 -40.73 0.89
C ILE A 217 15.39 -41.64 0.18
N PRO A 218 15.64 -41.47 -1.13
CA PRO A 218 16.62 -42.28 -1.85
C PRO A 218 18.00 -42.19 -1.16
N GLN A 219 18.70 -43.33 -1.05
CA GLN A 219 20.06 -43.35 -0.52
C GLN A 219 21.04 -42.73 -1.53
N MET A 220 21.10 -41.40 -1.51
CA MET A 220 22.06 -40.60 -2.26
C MET A 220 23.23 -40.21 -1.36
N GLU A 221 24.42 -40.12 -1.95
CA GLU A 221 25.58 -39.52 -1.27
C GLU A 221 25.36 -38.00 -1.12
N GLN A 222 25.43 -37.53 0.13
CA GLN A 222 25.15 -36.15 0.55
C GLN A 222 23.82 -35.60 -0.02
N PRO A 223 22.66 -36.19 0.36
CA PRO A 223 21.38 -35.85 -0.25
C PRO A 223 21.00 -34.38 -0.01
N LEU A 224 21.35 -33.86 1.17
CA LEU A 224 21.13 -32.49 1.59
C LEU A 224 22.48 -31.82 1.87
N LEU A 225 22.69 -30.64 1.31
CA LEU A 225 23.72 -29.70 1.77
C LEU A 225 23.03 -28.45 2.25
N SER A 226 23.57 -27.84 3.28
CA SER A 226 23.02 -26.63 3.86
C SER A 226 24.06 -25.53 3.97
N ALA A 227 23.62 -24.28 3.82
CA ALA A 227 24.44 -23.11 4.01
C ALA A 227 23.69 -22.05 4.82
N VAL A 228 24.44 -21.26 5.60
CA VAL A 228 23.91 -20.18 6.42
C VAL A 228 24.44 -18.84 5.90
N VAL A 229 23.50 -17.94 5.63
CA VAL A 229 23.74 -16.57 5.17
C VAL A 229 23.00 -15.62 6.10
N THR A 230 23.67 -14.55 6.50
CA THR A 230 23.02 -13.46 7.23
C THR A 230 22.98 -12.21 6.36
N PHE A 231 21.89 -11.46 6.37
CA PHE A 231 21.77 -10.22 5.63
C PHE A 231 21.45 -9.02 6.54
N GLY A 232 21.76 -7.83 6.06
CA GLY A 232 21.61 -6.55 6.73
C GLY A 232 22.00 -5.46 5.73
N GLU A 233 22.85 -4.51 6.12
CA GLU A 233 23.50 -3.60 5.15
C GLU A 233 24.41 -4.39 4.20
N LYS A 234 25.04 -5.46 4.68
CA LYS A 234 25.88 -6.37 3.89
C LYS A 234 25.45 -7.82 4.07
N THR A 235 25.60 -8.61 3.01
CA THR A 235 25.44 -10.06 3.07
C THR A 235 26.71 -10.71 3.61
N ASN A 236 26.58 -11.52 4.67
CA ASN A 236 27.67 -12.33 5.20
C ASN A 236 27.38 -13.82 4.98
N PHE A 237 28.31 -14.49 4.31
CA PHE A 237 28.27 -15.94 4.12
C PHE A 237 28.99 -16.61 5.29
N ILE A 238 28.22 -17.08 6.27
CA ILE A 238 28.75 -17.79 7.45
C ILE A 238 29.34 -19.12 7.00
N THR A 239 28.60 -19.83 6.14
CA THR A 239 29.05 -21.07 5.51
C THR A 239 29.38 -20.79 4.04
N ARG A 240 30.66 -20.53 3.71
CA ARG A 240 31.08 -20.24 2.31
C ARG A 240 30.90 -21.45 1.38
N ASP A 241 31.24 -22.63 1.90
CA ASP A 241 31.06 -23.91 1.23
C ASP A 241 29.93 -24.68 1.94
N PRO A 242 28.76 -24.88 1.30
CA PRO A 242 27.66 -25.67 1.86
C PRO A 242 28.12 -27.02 2.39
N THR A 243 27.63 -27.39 3.58
CA THR A 243 28.05 -28.57 4.34
C THR A 243 26.87 -29.46 4.69
N ASP A 244 27.13 -30.74 4.94
CA ASP A 244 26.18 -31.69 5.54
C ASP A 244 26.36 -31.81 7.07
N ASP A 245 27.36 -31.14 7.65
CA ASP A 245 27.59 -31.13 9.10
C ASP A 245 26.59 -30.25 9.86
N PHE A 246 25.76 -30.91 10.66
CA PHE A 246 24.73 -30.27 11.47
C PHE A 246 25.30 -29.27 12.48
N GLU A 247 26.41 -29.60 13.16
CA GLU A 247 26.95 -28.74 14.23
C GLU A 247 27.47 -27.41 13.64
N THR A 248 28.15 -27.46 12.49
CA THR A 248 28.56 -26.25 11.74
C THR A 248 27.36 -25.36 11.38
N ILE A 249 26.23 -25.94 10.96
CA ILE A 249 25.01 -25.19 10.60
C ILE A 249 24.35 -24.59 11.84
N HIS A 250 24.22 -25.38 12.90
CA HIS A 250 23.64 -24.96 14.17
C HIS A 250 24.42 -23.80 14.79
N ASP A 251 25.76 -23.89 14.80
CA ASP A 251 26.64 -22.85 15.31
C ASP A 251 26.61 -21.60 14.42
N GLY A 252 26.53 -21.78 13.10
CA GLY A 252 26.41 -20.67 12.16
C GLY A 252 25.14 -19.84 12.36
N ILE A 253 24.03 -20.48 12.76
CA ILE A 253 22.75 -19.81 13.04
C ILE A 253 22.74 -19.19 14.43
N SER A 254 23.28 -19.90 15.43
CA SER A 254 23.29 -19.45 16.83
C SER A 254 24.23 -18.27 17.07
N ASN A 255 25.39 -18.27 16.40
CA ASN A 255 26.45 -17.27 16.58
C ASN A 255 26.53 -16.27 15.42
N ALA A 256 25.47 -16.17 14.60
CA ALA A 256 25.35 -15.20 13.53
C ALA A 256 25.58 -13.76 14.05
N PRO A 257 26.44 -12.95 13.38
CA PRO A 257 26.70 -11.58 13.81
C PRO A 257 25.45 -10.72 13.67
N THR A 258 25.25 -9.80 14.62
CA THR A 258 24.16 -8.82 14.56
C THR A 258 24.61 -7.56 13.82
N ASP A 259 23.79 -7.08 12.90
CA ASP A 259 23.99 -5.84 12.15
C ASP A 259 23.26 -4.67 12.86
N PRO A 260 23.98 -3.60 13.30
CA PRO A 260 23.37 -2.45 13.96
C PRO A 260 22.84 -1.38 13.00
N SER A 261 22.94 -1.56 11.68
CA SER A 261 22.63 -0.52 10.70
C SER A 261 21.14 -0.19 10.55
N GLY A 262 20.25 -1.14 10.87
CA GLY A 262 18.81 -1.04 10.61
C GLY A 262 18.49 -0.95 9.11
N LYS A 263 19.27 -1.67 8.29
CA LYS A 263 18.99 -1.84 6.86
C LYS A 263 18.87 -3.32 6.54
N GLU A 264 17.90 -3.68 5.72
CA GLU A 264 17.64 -5.07 5.36
C GLU A 264 17.69 -5.30 3.84
N ASN A 265 18.88 -5.63 3.32
CA ASN A 265 19.08 -5.90 1.89
C ASN A 265 18.79 -7.38 1.53
N VAL A 266 17.54 -7.81 1.69
CA VAL A 266 17.08 -9.20 1.47
C VAL A 266 17.32 -9.64 0.02
N PHE A 267 16.92 -8.83 -0.96
CA PHE A 267 16.94 -9.23 -2.38
C PHE A 267 18.37 -9.24 -2.96
N THR A 268 19.23 -8.38 -2.44
CA THR A 268 20.67 -8.39 -2.69
C THR A 268 21.29 -9.70 -2.21
N ALA A 269 20.96 -10.13 -0.98
CA ALA A 269 21.45 -11.38 -0.43
C ALA A 269 20.99 -12.59 -1.24
N VAL A 270 19.75 -12.58 -1.76
CA VAL A 270 19.23 -13.63 -2.65
C VAL A 270 20.05 -13.69 -3.93
N THR A 271 20.24 -12.54 -4.57
CA THR A 271 21.00 -12.42 -5.81
C THR A 271 22.45 -12.90 -5.62
N GLN A 272 23.11 -12.51 -4.54
CA GLN A 272 24.49 -12.89 -4.25
C GLN A 272 24.63 -14.39 -3.93
N SER A 273 23.68 -14.95 -3.17
CA SER A 273 23.65 -16.40 -2.87
C SER A 273 23.47 -17.22 -4.15
N MET A 274 22.57 -16.78 -5.04
CA MET A 274 22.39 -17.41 -6.34
C MET A 274 23.65 -17.31 -7.21
N LYS A 275 24.32 -16.16 -7.27
CA LYS A 275 25.58 -16.02 -8.01
C LYS A 275 26.69 -16.91 -7.47
N LEU A 276 26.78 -17.09 -6.16
CA LEU A 276 27.84 -17.88 -5.53
C LEU A 276 27.66 -19.39 -5.76
N TRP A 277 26.42 -19.89 -5.68
CA TRP A 277 26.18 -21.34 -5.61
C TRP A 277 25.48 -21.97 -6.81
N SER A 278 24.84 -21.18 -7.69
CA SER A 278 24.12 -21.72 -8.85
C SER A 278 25.02 -22.56 -9.78
N GLU A 279 26.16 -22.00 -10.21
CA GLU A 279 27.06 -22.68 -11.15
C GLU A 279 27.59 -24.01 -10.58
N ARG A 280 28.07 -24.00 -9.34
CA ARG A 280 28.67 -25.19 -8.72
C ARG A 280 27.62 -26.22 -8.32
N TYR A 281 26.54 -25.82 -7.66
CA TYR A 281 25.63 -26.78 -7.05
C TYR A 281 24.42 -27.10 -7.92
N ARG A 282 23.88 -26.14 -8.67
CA ARG A 282 22.74 -26.38 -9.56
C ARG A 282 23.18 -26.94 -10.91
N VAL A 283 24.13 -26.30 -11.58
CA VAL A 283 24.55 -26.67 -12.95
C VAL A 283 25.44 -27.92 -12.91
N LYS A 284 26.56 -27.88 -12.15
CA LYS A 284 27.50 -29.01 -12.12
C LYS A 284 27.02 -30.20 -11.30
N ASN A 285 26.47 -29.96 -10.10
CA ASN A 285 26.05 -31.05 -9.20
C ASN A 285 24.57 -31.44 -9.34
N GLY A 286 23.80 -30.76 -10.19
CA GLY A 286 22.40 -31.08 -10.45
C GLY A 286 21.44 -30.87 -9.27
N ARG A 287 21.86 -30.20 -8.19
CA ARG A 287 21.05 -30.02 -6.97
C ARG A 287 19.94 -29.00 -7.18
N GLN A 288 18.78 -29.22 -6.57
CA GLN A 288 17.75 -28.19 -6.48
C GLN A 288 18.07 -27.20 -5.36
N ILE A 289 17.97 -25.90 -5.64
CA ILE A 289 18.23 -24.85 -4.66
C ILE A 289 16.93 -24.45 -3.99
N MET A 290 16.93 -24.47 -2.65
CA MET A 290 15.85 -23.97 -1.81
C MET A 290 16.42 -22.84 -0.94
N LEU A 291 15.87 -21.64 -1.11
CA LEU A 291 16.24 -20.46 -0.30
C LEU A 291 15.19 -20.30 0.79
N VAL A 292 15.57 -20.31 2.06
CA VAL A 292 14.68 -20.07 3.20
C VAL A 292 15.05 -18.75 3.85
N VAL A 293 14.25 -17.72 3.59
CA VAL A 293 14.42 -16.37 4.14
C VAL A 293 13.62 -16.23 5.42
N VAL A 294 14.25 -15.73 6.47
CA VAL A 294 13.60 -15.40 7.74
C VAL A 294 13.90 -13.94 8.07
N THR A 295 12.85 -13.12 8.16
CA THR A 295 12.90 -11.67 8.41
C THR A 295 11.65 -11.24 9.19
N ASP A 296 11.76 -10.19 10.00
CA ASP A 296 10.61 -9.52 10.63
C ASP A 296 10.17 -8.23 9.90
N GLU A 297 10.75 -7.93 8.73
CA GLU A 297 10.42 -6.78 7.88
C GLU A 297 10.21 -7.15 6.40
N ALA A 298 9.96 -6.16 5.54
CA ALA A 298 9.76 -6.36 4.11
C ALA A 298 11.05 -6.31 3.27
N GLY A 299 12.15 -5.83 3.85
CA GLY A 299 13.41 -5.53 3.16
C GLY A 299 13.41 -4.16 2.45
N ASP A 300 14.54 -3.46 2.51
CA ASP A 300 14.70 -2.09 1.99
C ASP A 300 15.01 -2.01 0.50
N ASP A 301 15.58 -3.07 -0.08
CA ASP A 301 16.15 -3.05 -1.43
C ASP A 301 15.19 -3.54 -2.52
N PHE A 302 13.91 -3.72 -2.19
CA PHE A 302 12.90 -4.22 -3.13
C PHE A 302 12.81 -3.40 -4.41
N GLY A 303 12.94 -2.07 -4.34
CA GLY A 303 12.79 -1.19 -5.49
C GLY A 303 13.90 -1.30 -6.53
N THR A 304 15.03 -1.94 -6.22
CA THR A 304 16.16 -2.05 -7.18
C THR A 304 16.68 -3.47 -7.38
N GLN A 305 16.41 -4.40 -6.46
CA GLN A 305 17.00 -5.73 -6.44
C GLN A 305 15.98 -6.87 -6.55
N LEU A 306 14.67 -6.59 -6.49
CA LEU A 306 13.62 -7.61 -6.62
C LEU A 306 13.64 -8.30 -7.99
N GLU A 307 13.61 -7.56 -9.10
CA GLU A 307 13.62 -8.17 -10.44
C GLU A 307 14.88 -9.00 -10.71
N PRO A 308 16.11 -8.52 -10.41
CA PRO A 308 17.30 -9.36 -10.50
C PRO A 308 17.17 -10.63 -9.67
N ALA A 309 16.72 -10.54 -8.42
CA ALA A 309 16.58 -11.71 -7.54
C ALA A 309 15.63 -12.76 -8.14
N ILE A 310 14.46 -12.33 -8.63
CA ILE A 310 13.48 -13.20 -9.31
C ILE A 310 14.09 -13.82 -10.56
N ALA A 311 14.73 -13.03 -11.42
CA ALA A 311 15.33 -13.49 -12.67
C ALA A 311 16.40 -14.56 -12.43
N TYR A 312 17.29 -14.36 -11.45
CA TYR A 312 18.31 -15.36 -11.08
C TYR A 312 17.66 -16.64 -10.53
N CYS A 313 16.65 -16.53 -9.66
CA CYS A 313 15.98 -17.70 -9.12
C CYS A 313 15.27 -18.50 -10.21
N ARG A 314 14.54 -17.83 -11.11
CA ARG A 314 13.85 -18.46 -12.25
C ARG A 314 14.82 -19.13 -13.21
N ARG A 315 15.92 -18.45 -13.58
CA ARG A 315 16.94 -18.99 -14.49
C ARG A 315 17.51 -20.33 -14.02
N TYR A 316 17.71 -20.48 -12.71
CA TYR A 316 18.30 -21.69 -12.13
C TYR A 316 17.28 -22.65 -11.51
N GLY A 317 15.98 -22.32 -11.56
CA GLY A 317 14.91 -23.11 -10.92
C GLY A 317 15.05 -23.21 -9.40
N ALA A 318 15.54 -22.15 -8.76
CA ALA A 318 15.59 -22.06 -7.31
C ALA A 318 14.22 -21.67 -6.75
N LYS A 319 13.79 -22.33 -5.67
CA LYS A 319 12.52 -22.05 -4.98
C LYS A 319 12.78 -21.23 -3.73
N SER A 320 12.09 -20.10 -3.56
CA SER A 320 12.20 -19.25 -2.38
C SER A 320 11.05 -19.48 -1.41
N TYR A 321 11.39 -19.75 -0.16
CA TYR A 321 10.49 -19.86 0.97
C TYR A 321 10.75 -18.70 1.91
N VAL A 322 9.71 -18.02 2.37
CA VAL A 322 9.86 -16.86 3.26
C VAL A 322 9.04 -17.11 4.53
N ILE A 323 9.65 -16.90 5.68
CA ILE A 323 9.01 -16.85 6.99
C ILE A 323 9.07 -15.39 7.42
N GLY A 324 7.92 -14.72 7.50
CA GLY A 324 7.91 -13.28 7.78
C GLY A 324 6.57 -12.72 8.23
N PRO A 325 6.47 -11.38 8.33
CA PRO A 325 5.32 -10.71 8.92
C PRO A 325 4.12 -10.58 7.96
N LEU A 326 3.03 -10.02 8.47
CA LEU A 326 1.91 -9.54 7.67
C LEU A 326 2.07 -8.07 7.35
N ALA A 327 1.72 -7.68 6.12
CA ALA A 327 1.70 -6.30 5.72
C ALA A 327 0.49 -5.56 6.35
N PRO A 328 0.66 -4.31 6.82
CA PRO A 328 -0.43 -3.48 7.28
C PRO A 328 -1.31 -3.04 6.10
N PHE A 329 -2.63 -3.07 6.29
CA PHE A 329 -3.61 -2.74 5.25
C PHE A 329 -3.47 -1.28 4.79
N GLY A 330 -3.17 -1.08 3.51
CA GLY A 330 -3.09 0.23 2.88
C GLY A 330 -1.89 1.08 3.29
N ARG A 331 -0.93 0.50 4.01
CA ARG A 331 0.20 1.20 4.64
C ARG A 331 1.48 0.43 4.42
N ARG A 332 2.60 1.06 4.76
CA ARG A 332 3.95 0.47 4.67
C ARG A 332 4.57 0.29 6.05
N TYR A 333 4.50 1.34 6.86
CA TYR A 333 5.13 1.34 8.18
C TYR A 333 4.18 0.93 9.31
N GLY A 334 4.67 0.06 10.19
CA GLY A 334 4.19 -0.13 11.56
C GLY A 334 4.94 0.79 12.52
N PHE A 335 4.50 0.89 13.79
CA PHE A 335 5.25 1.62 14.81
C PHE A 335 5.34 0.85 16.12
N VAL A 336 6.53 0.84 16.70
CA VAL A 336 6.84 0.19 17.99
C VAL A 336 7.03 1.25 19.07
N PRO A 337 6.41 1.10 20.26
CA PRO A 337 6.76 1.92 21.41
C PRO A 337 8.17 1.58 21.90
N TYR A 338 9.11 2.52 21.78
CA TYR A 338 10.45 2.46 22.34
C TYR A 338 10.59 3.45 23.50
N THR A 339 10.90 2.95 24.69
CA THR A 339 11.18 3.82 25.84
C THR A 339 12.65 4.17 25.83
N ALA A 340 12.97 5.44 25.52
CA ALA A 340 14.36 5.89 25.46
C ALA A 340 14.96 5.94 26.88
N PRO A 341 16.07 5.23 27.16
CA PRO A 341 16.67 5.16 28.50
C PRO A 341 17.21 6.51 28.99
N GLU A 342 17.47 7.47 28.08
CA GLU A 342 18.00 8.79 28.43
C GLU A 342 16.95 9.71 29.07
N ASN A 343 15.67 9.54 28.74
CA ASN A 343 14.61 10.44 29.18
C ASN A 343 13.33 9.75 29.64
N ASN A 344 13.26 8.41 29.62
CA ASN A 344 12.10 7.60 29.95
C ASN A 344 10.82 7.98 29.16
N GLN A 345 10.96 8.63 28.00
CA GLN A 345 9.84 8.93 27.12
C GLN A 345 9.65 7.79 26.13
N VAL A 346 8.38 7.50 25.83
CA VAL A 346 8.01 6.51 24.82
C VAL A 346 7.95 7.18 23.45
N TYR A 347 8.82 6.75 22.55
CA TYR A 347 8.85 7.10 21.14
C TYR A 347 8.20 6.01 20.32
N GLN A 348 7.66 6.37 19.16
CA GLN A 348 7.09 5.42 18.21
C GLN A 348 8.12 5.25 17.08
N LEU A 349 8.84 4.12 17.07
CA LEU A 349 9.83 3.82 16.04
C LEU A 349 9.13 3.18 14.84
N PRO A 350 9.32 3.71 13.62
CA PRO A 350 8.76 3.10 12.42
C PRO A 350 9.47 1.77 12.12
N VAL A 351 8.70 0.78 11.68
CA VAL A 351 9.18 -0.53 11.22
C VAL A 351 8.62 -0.73 9.82
N ASP A 352 9.46 -1.13 8.85
CA ASP A 352 9.01 -1.33 7.47
C ASP A 352 8.42 -2.72 7.26
N LEU A 353 7.12 -2.82 7.50
CA LEU A 353 6.37 -4.06 7.26
C LEU A 353 5.99 -4.23 5.79
N GLY A 354 6.34 -3.27 4.92
CA GLY A 354 6.03 -3.29 3.50
C GLY A 354 4.53 -3.13 3.18
N PRO A 355 4.18 -2.62 2.00
CA PRO A 355 2.79 -2.64 1.55
C PRO A 355 2.38 -4.04 1.11
N GLU A 356 1.09 -4.34 1.20
CA GLU A 356 0.51 -5.58 0.67
C GLU A 356 0.45 -5.59 -0.87
N THR A 357 0.55 -4.43 -1.50
CA THR A 357 0.44 -4.24 -2.96
C THR A 357 1.60 -3.45 -3.56
N ALA A 358 1.77 -3.60 -4.88
CA ALA A 358 2.77 -2.85 -5.65
C ALA A 358 2.56 -1.33 -5.57
N VAL A 359 1.29 -0.90 -5.55
CA VAL A 359 0.91 0.51 -5.41
C VAL A 359 -0.09 0.69 -4.29
N ILE A 360 -0.26 1.94 -3.87
CA ILE A 360 -1.28 2.29 -2.90
C ILE A 360 -2.69 2.16 -3.49
N GLU A 361 -3.56 1.45 -2.78
CA GLU A 361 -4.98 1.29 -3.13
C GLU A 361 -5.93 1.81 -2.05
N SER A 362 -5.40 2.12 -0.85
CA SER A 362 -6.20 2.55 0.29
C SER A 362 -6.09 4.05 0.54
N LEU A 363 -7.22 4.68 0.85
CA LEU A 363 -7.27 6.09 1.22
C LEU A 363 -6.62 6.38 2.58
N ASN A 364 -5.87 7.48 2.66
CA ASN A 364 -5.44 8.08 3.93
C ASN A 364 -6.52 9.01 4.49
N LEU A 365 -7.69 8.44 4.81
CA LEU A 365 -8.84 9.19 5.34
C LEU A 365 -9.11 8.80 6.80
N PRO A 366 -9.13 9.76 7.75
CA PRO A 366 -9.46 9.47 9.14
C PRO A 366 -10.95 9.15 9.30
N PHE A 367 -11.30 8.37 10.33
CA PHE A 367 -12.71 8.22 10.74
C PHE A 367 -13.17 9.47 11.49
N TRP A 368 -14.37 9.94 11.14
CA TRP A 368 -14.90 11.22 11.60
C TRP A 368 -15.31 11.24 13.08
N TYR A 369 -15.65 10.10 13.68
CA TYR A 369 -16.03 10.00 15.10
C TYR A 369 -14.98 9.28 15.94
N ARG A 370 -15.04 9.47 17.26
CA ARG A 370 -14.17 8.78 18.24
C ARG A 370 -14.24 7.26 18.08
N GLY A 371 -13.12 6.60 18.31
CA GLY A 371 -12.97 5.14 18.18
C GLY A 371 -11.63 4.76 17.55
N PRO A 372 -11.39 3.46 17.32
CA PRO A 372 -10.17 3.00 16.68
C PRO A 372 -10.10 3.58 15.25
N GLN A 373 -8.94 4.14 14.91
CA GLN A 373 -8.65 4.66 13.57
C GLN A 373 -8.14 3.57 12.62
N LEU A 374 -7.98 2.34 13.12
CA LEU A 374 -7.56 1.15 12.37
C LEU A 374 -6.26 1.35 11.58
N ARG A 375 -5.34 2.18 12.10
CA ARG A 375 -4.06 2.51 11.43
C ARG A 375 -3.09 1.34 11.30
N TYR A 376 -3.27 0.28 12.09
CA TYR A 376 -2.47 -0.95 12.05
C TYR A 376 -3.35 -2.18 11.79
N LEU A 377 -4.43 -2.02 11.02
CA LEU A 377 -5.23 -3.15 10.58
C LEU A 377 -4.37 -4.08 9.72
N SER A 378 -4.43 -5.39 9.96
CA SER A 378 -3.78 -6.38 9.10
C SER A 378 -4.37 -6.34 7.69
N SER A 379 -3.55 -6.44 6.65
CA SER A 379 -4.07 -6.73 5.31
C SER A 379 -4.50 -8.20 5.17
N GLY A 380 -3.98 -9.07 6.05
CA GLY A 380 -4.06 -10.53 5.91
C GLY A 380 -3.17 -11.10 4.79
N PHE A 381 -2.37 -10.27 4.13
CA PHE A 381 -1.41 -10.66 3.10
C PHE A 381 0.03 -10.39 3.54
N PRO A 382 1.00 -11.14 3.00
CA PRO A 382 2.42 -10.84 3.15
C PRO A 382 2.84 -9.54 2.42
N PRO A 383 4.00 -8.97 2.75
CA PRO A 383 4.57 -7.83 2.03
C PRO A 383 4.76 -8.15 0.55
N TYR A 384 4.34 -7.25 -0.33
CA TYR A 384 4.22 -7.48 -1.77
C TYR A 384 5.51 -8.02 -2.41
N ALA A 385 6.66 -7.43 -2.07
CA ALA A 385 7.94 -7.79 -2.67
C ALA A 385 8.36 -9.23 -2.33
N LEU A 386 8.26 -9.62 -1.05
CA LEU A 386 8.57 -10.97 -0.60
C LEU A 386 7.56 -11.99 -1.13
N ALA A 387 6.27 -11.62 -1.13
CA ALA A 387 5.21 -12.45 -1.69
C ALA A 387 5.43 -12.72 -3.18
N ARG A 388 5.83 -11.69 -3.94
CA ARG A 388 6.13 -11.80 -5.36
C ARG A 388 7.36 -12.65 -5.63
N LEU A 389 8.43 -12.50 -4.84
CA LEU A 389 9.60 -13.38 -4.93
C LEU A 389 9.20 -14.86 -4.79
N VAL A 390 8.38 -15.18 -3.80
CA VAL A 390 7.88 -16.54 -3.58
C VAL A 390 6.98 -17.02 -4.73
N HIS A 391 6.05 -16.17 -5.16
CA HIS A 391 5.10 -16.47 -6.23
C HIS A 391 5.80 -16.82 -7.55
N GLU A 392 6.77 -16.01 -7.94
CA GLU A 392 7.51 -16.15 -9.20
C GLU A 392 8.54 -17.28 -9.19
N THR A 393 8.94 -17.76 -8.01
CA THR A 393 9.93 -18.85 -7.85
C THR A 393 9.31 -20.20 -7.54
N GLY A 394 7.99 -20.28 -7.37
CA GLY A 394 7.29 -21.53 -7.08
C GLY A 394 7.51 -22.07 -5.66
N GLY A 395 7.81 -21.19 -4.70
CA GLY A 395 7.94 -21.55 -3.29
C GLY A 395 6.71 -21.22 -2.44
N ARG A 396 6.90 -21.00 -1.14
CA ARG A 396 5.81 -20.71 -0.19
C ARG A 396 6.14 -19.62 0.82
N TYR A 397 5.14 -18.79 1.14
CA TYR A 397 5.24 -17.76 2.17
C TYR A 397 4.51 -18.22 3.44
N PHE A 398 5.22 -18.28 4.56
CA PHE A 398 4.71 -18.61 5.88
C PHE A 398 4.54 -17.34 6.71
N THR A 399 3.29 -17.02 7.04
CA THR A 399 2.92 -15.83 7.80
C THR A 399 3.08 -16.09 9.29
N THR A 400 3.83 -15.23 9.98
CA THR A 400 4.05 -15.36 11.42
C THR A 400 3.56 -14.12 12.17
N ASN A 401 2.93 -14.32 13.34
CA ASN A 401 2.58 -13.22 14.25
C ASN A 401 3.70 -12.87 15.23
N SER A 402 4.79 -13.64 15.22
CA SER A 402 5.85 -13.58 16.21
C SER A 402 6.83 -12.44 15.92
N LEU A 403 6.31 -11.28 15.49
CA LEU A 403 7.05 -10.03 15.52
C LEU A 403 7.52 -9.80 16.96
N SER A 404 8.76 -9.34 17.12
CA SER A 404 9.53 -9.20 18.37
C SER A 404 8.85 -8.36 19.48
N THR A 405 7.65 -7.84 19.23
CA THR A 405 6.83 -7.13 20.20
C THR A 405 5.35 -7.48 20.00
N ASP A 406 4.65 -7.92 21.05
CA ASP A 406 3.19 -8.12 21.06
C ASP A 406 2.42 -6.90 20.49
N SER A 407 3.01 -5.71 20.59
CA SER A 407 2.49 -4.44 20.08
C SER A 407 2.57 -4.25 18.55
N LEU A 408 3.26 -5.10 17.80
CA LEU A 408 3.36 -5.04 16.34
C LEU A 408 2.40 -5.96 15.60
N THR A 409 1.69 -6.85 16.31
CA THR A 409 0.70 -7.70 15.67
C THR A 409 -0.39 -6.83 15.03
N PRO A 410 -0.52 -6.82 13.69
CA PRO A 410 -1.54 -6.01 13.05
C PRO A 410 -2.90 -6.44 13.58
N TYR A 411 -3.75 -5.46 13.92
CA TYR A 411 -5.08 -5.72 14.43
C TYR A 411 -5.89 -6.49 13.40
N GLY A 412 -6.57 -7.56 13.83
CA GLY A 412 -7.41 -8.38 12.96
C GLY A 412 -6.67 -9.60 12.41
N VAL A 413 -7.17 -10.78 12.79
CA VAL A 413 -6.80 -12.05 12.16
C VAL A 413 -7.89 -12.41 11.17
N PHE A 414 -7.50 -12.65 9.92
CA PHE A 414 -8.42 -12.93 8.83
C PHE A 414 -8.18 -14.34 8.32
N ASP A 415 -9.28 -14.99 7.93
CA ASP A 415 -9.22 -16.32 7.32
C ASP A 415 -8.69 -16.20 5.89
N PHE A 416 -7.54 -16.84 5.63
CA PHE A 416 -6.89 -16.78 4.34
C PHE A 416 -7.78 -17.34 3.21
N ALA A 417 -8.64 -18.32 3.50
CA ALA A 417 -9.56 -18.87 2.50
C ALA A 417 -10.53 -17.81 1.96
N LYS A 418 -10.96 -16.88 2.83
CA LYS A 418 -11.82 -15.75 2.45
C LYS A 418 -11.06 -14.64 1.75
N LEU A 419 -9.76 -14.48 2.04
CA LEU A 419 -8.90 -13.47 1.44
C LEU A 419 -8.37 -13.86 0.06
N LYS A 420 -8.32 -15.15 -0.28
CA LYS A 420 -7.79 -15.65 -1.55
C LYS A 420 -8.32 -14.92 -2.80
N PRO A 421 -9.62 -14.60 -2.94
CA PRO A 421 -10.13 -13.85 -4.09
C PRO A 421 -9.68 -12.37 -4.15
N PHE A 422 -9.14 -11.84 -3.04
CA PHE A 422 -8.71 -10.46 -2.87
C PHE A 422 -7.18 -10.31 -2.91
N GLN A 423 -6.47 -11.37 -3.33
CA GLN A 423 -5.02 -11.34 -3.43
C GLN A 423 -4.54 -10.21 -4.35
N PRO A 424 -3.43 -9.56 -3.99
CA PRO A 424 -2.70 -8.68 -4.90
C PRO A 424 -2.32 -9.39 -6.19
N ASP A 425 -2.26 -8.63 -7.28
CA ASP A 425 -1.73 -9.13 -8.54
C ASP A 425 -0.20 -9.04 -8.53
N TYR A 426 0.45 -10.20 -8.47
CA TYR A 426 1.91 -10.34 -8.42
C TYR A 426 2.57 -10.35 -9.80
N SER A 427 1.80 -10.25 -10.89
CA SER A 427 2.32 -10.37 -12.25
C SER A 427 3.08 -9.14 -12.74
N TYR A 428 2.92 -7.98 -12.09
CA TYR A 428 3.57 -6.75 -12.51
C TYR A 428 5.09 -6.81 -12.28
N ALA A 429 5.84 -6.85 -13.39
CA ALA A 429 7.31 -6.82 -13.39
C ALA A 429 7.91 -5.43 -13.58
N SER A 430 7.07 -4.43 -13.88
CA SER A 430 7.50 -3.05 -13.92
C SER A 430 6.36 -2.09 -13.66
N ALA A 431 6.74 -0.89 -13.22
CA ALA A 431 5.85 0.27 -13.17
C ALA A 431 5.11 0.53 -14.50
N ASN A 432 5.73 0.23 -15.65
CA ASN A 432 5.13 0.48 -16.96
C ASN A 432 3.98 -0.48 -17.29
N GLN A 433 4.16 -1.76 -16.99
CA GLN A 433 3.08 -2.75 -17.15
C GLN A 433 1.88 -2.38 -16.28
N TYR A 434 2.15 -1.94 -15.05
CA TYR A 434 1.13 -1.46 -14.16
C TYR A 434 0.38 -0.24 -14.73
N ARG A 435 1.10 0.74 -15.28
CA ARG A 435 0.47 1.91 -15.94
C ARG A 435 -0.42 1.50 -17.11
N GLN A 436 0.03 0.56 -17.95
CA GLN A 436 -0.75 0.07 -19.09
C GLN A 436 -2.03 -0.64 -18.64
N ASP A 437 -1.97 -1.40 -17.54
CA ASP A 437 -3.14 -2.03 -16.93
C ASP A 437 -4.15 -0.99 -16.42
N MET A 438 -3.67 0.04 -15.70
CA MET A 438 -4.53 1.13 -15.22
C MET A 438 -5.26 1.88 -16.34
N THR A 439 -4.64 2.03 -17.52
CA THR A 439 -5.29 2.66 -18.67
C THR A 439 -6.48 1.84 -19.18
N LYS A 440 -6.39 0.50 -19.10
CA LYS A 440 -7.46 -0.41 -19.52
C LYS A 440 -8.58 -0.51 -18.49
N HIS A 441 -8.26 -0.32 -17.21
CA HIS A 441 -9.17 -0.53 -16.10
C HIS A 441 -9.48 0.79 -15.34
N PRO A 442 -10.56 1.52 -15.73
CA PRO A 442 -10.86 2.84 -15.15
C PRO A 442 -11.16 2.79 -13.65
N ILE A 443 -11.73 1.69 -13.14
CA ILE A 443 -11.98 1.49 -11.69
C ILE A 443 -10.66 1.46 -10.93
N ARG A 444 -9.67 0.69 -11.41
CA ARG A 444 -8.33 0.59 -10.80
C ARG A 444 -7.64 1.94 -10.81
N ARG A 445 -7.71 2.66 -11.94
CA ARG A 445 -7.17 4.02 -12.07
C ARG A 445 -7.75 4.96 -11.02
N ALA A 446 -9.08 5.04 -10.92
CA ALA A 446 -9.75 5.93 -9.98
C ALA A 446 -9.36 5.64 -8.52
N VAL A 447 -9.29 4.36 -8.14
CA VAL A 447 -8.87 3.94 -6.78
C VAL A 447 -7.45 4.41 -6.47
N VAL A 448 -6.49 4.11 -7.34
CA VAL A 448 -5.08 4.47 -7.13
C VAL A 448 -4.90 5.99 -7.12
N GLU A 449 -5.53 6.69 -8.05
CA GLU A 449 -5.49 8.15 -8.12
C GLU A 449 -6.07 8.79 -6.86
N ALA A 450 -7.23 8.33 -6.38
CA ALA A 450 -7.80 8.79 -5.12
C ALA A 450 -6.91 8.47 -3.92
N ALA A 451 -6.31 7.28 -3.88
CA ALA A 451 -5.39 6.87 -2.82
C ALA A 451 -4.15 7.77 -2.77
N MET A 452 -3.57 8.12 -3.93
CA MET A 452 -2.47 9.07 -4.05
C MET A 452 -2.89 10.47 -3.62
N LEU A 453 -3.99 11.00 -4.16
CA LEU A 453 -4.49 12.34 -3.83
C LEU A 453 -4.82 12.47 -2.34
N SER A 454 -5.31 11.42 -1.68
CA SER A 454 -5.60 11.45 -0.24
C SER A 454 -4.37 11.61 0.66
N ARG A 455 -3.17 11.33 0.14
CA ARG A 455 -1.90 11.59 0.84
C ARG A 455 -1.36 12.99 0.58
N GLU A 456 -1.72 13.60 -0.55
CA GLU A 456 -1.40 15.01 -0.83
C GLU A 456 -2.37 15.97 -0.12
N PHE A 457 -3.67 15.66 -0.22
CA PHE A 457 -4.77 16.43 0.35
C PHE A 457 -5.26 15.76 1.64
N GLU A 458 -4.51 15.95 2.72
CA GLU A 458 -4.83 15.37 4.01
C GLU A 458 -6.05 16.05 4.65
N ALA A 459 -7.20 15.38 4.60
CA ALA A 459 -8.39 15.81 5.32
C ALA A 459 -8.13 15.80 6.84
N LYS A 460 -8.58 16.84 7.54
CA LYS A 460 -8.47 16.89 8.99
C LYS A 460 -9.45 15.88 9.61
N GLY A 461 -9.11 15.40 10.80
CA GLY A 461 -9.96 14.48 11.54
C GLY A 461 -11.23 15.14 12.09
N THR A 462 -11.83 14.51 13.09
CA THR A 462 -13.04 14.98 13.78
C THR A 462 -12.98 16.47 14.15
N PRO A 463 -13.93 17.31 13.70
CA PRO A 463 -14.04 18.68 14.18
C PRO A 463 -14.48 18.71 15.66
N LEU A 464 -14.60 19.91 16.24
CA LEU A 464 -15.07 20.06 17.62
C LEU A 464 -16.54 19.65 17.75
N MET A 465 -16.79 18.48 18.36
CA MET A 465 -18.15 17.95 18.57
C MET A 465 -18.79 18.40 19.88
N ASP A 466 -18.01 19.01 20.77
CA ASP A 466 -18.45 19.53 22.07
C ASP A 466 -17.99 20.98 22.16
N ILE A 467 -18.93 21.91 22.05
CA ILE A 467 -18.67 23.33 21.91
C ILE A 467 -19.34 24.09 23.04
N ARG A 468 -18.55 24.81 23.84
CA ARG A 468 -19.06 25.76 24.84
C ARG A 468 -18.95 27.18 24.31
N VAL A 469 -20.01 27.94 24.47
CA VAL A 469 -20.14 29.30 23.94
C VAL A 469 -20.66 30.26 24.99
N THR A 470 -20.46 31.55 24.75
CA THR A 470 -21.04 32.64 25.51
C THR A 470 -21.91 33.51 24.59
N PRO A 471 -22.83 34.32 25.14
CA PRO A 471 -23.64 35.25 24.36
C PRO A 471 -22.83 36.17 23.42
N GLN A 472 -21.59 36.48 23.79
CA GLN A 472 -20.71 37.38 23.04
C GLN A 472 -19.92 36.68 21.92
N ASN A 473 -19.65 35.38 22.03
CA ASN A 473 -18.71 34.70 21.13
C ASN A 473 -19.33 33.58 20.27
N PHE A 474 -20.58 33.16 20.52
CA PHE A 474 -21.16 31.98 19.90
C PHE A 474 -21.11 31.99 18.36
N LYS A 475 -21.38 33.16 17.74
CA LYS A 475 -21.29 33.33 16.27
C LYS A 475 -19.87 33.18 15.74
N GLN A 476 -18.87 33.67 16.48
CA GLN A 476 -17.47 33.53 16.10
C GLN A 476 -17.00 32.08 16.26
N VAL A 477 -17.37 31.44 17.37
CA VAL A 477 -17.02 30.04 17.64
C VAL A 477 -17.62 29.12 16.57
N ALA A 478 -18.91 29.30 16.23
CA ALA A 478 -19.54 28.56 15.15
C ALA A 478 -18.87 28.83 13.80
N SER A 479 -18.54 30.08 13.48
CA SER A 479 -17.81 30.40 12.23
C SER A 479 -16.43 29.73 12.16
N ASN A 480 -15.68 29.70 13.27
CA ASN A 480 -14.38 29.03 13.32
C ASN A 480 -14.52 27.51 13.13
N ALA A 481 -15.57 26.90 13.71
CA ALA A 481 -15.89 25.51 13.51
C ALA A 481 -16.24 25.19 12.04
N GLN A 482 -16.99 26.08 11.37
CA GLN A 482 -17.29 25.96 9.93
C GLN A 482 -16.01 26.02 9.07
N VAL A 483 -15.08 26.91 9.38
CA VAL A 483 -13.80 27.02 8.64
C VAL A 483 -13.00 25.72 8.70
N GLN A 484 -12.90 25.08 9.88
CA GLN A 484 -12.16 23.83 10.04
C GLN A 484 -12.75 22.70 9.18
N VAL A 485 -14.07 22.62 9.08
CA VAL A 485 -14.73 21.57 8.31
C VAL A 485 -14.68 21.86 6.81
N ALA A 486 -14.75 23.14 6.40
CA ALA A 486 -14.65 23.57 5.01
C ALA A 486 -13.28 23.22 4.40
N GLU A 487 -12.19 23.36 5.16
CA GLU A 487 -10.87 22.90 4.72
C GLU A 487 -10.85 21.39 4.42
N SER A 488 -11.48 20.58 5.29
CA SER A 488 -11.53 19.12 5.09
C SER A 488 -12.45 18.74 3.93
N GLU A 489 -13.58 19.43 3.79
CA GLU A 489 -14.52 19.27 2.67
C GLU A 489 -13.85 19.55 1.33
N LEU A 490 -13.05 20.62 1.25
CA LEU A 490 -12.29 20.95 0.05
C LEU A 490 -11.28 19.85 -0.30
N MET A 491 -10.50 19.35 0.68
CA MET A 491 -9.55 18.26 0.45
C MET A 491 -10.27 16.99 -0.03
N ILE A 492 -11.38 16.62 0.60
CA ILE A 492 -12.19 15.46 0.21
C ILE A 492 -12.77 15.64 -1.20
N SER A 493 -13.28 16.82 -1.53
CA SER A 493 -13.79 17.15 -2.86
C SER A 493 -12.68 17.10 -3.91
N SER A 494 -11.46 17.52 -3.60
CA SER A 494 -10.30 17.36 -4.50
C SER A 494 -9.95 15.89 -4.77
N VAL A 495 -10.04 15.02 -3.76
CA VAL A 495 -9.83 13.57 -3.92
C VAL A 495 -10.97 12.92 -4.71
N LEU A 496 -12.21 13.35 -4.49
CA LEU A 496 -13.39 12.85 -5.21
C LEU A 496 -13.33 13.09 -6.72
N ASN A 497 -12.57 14.08 -7.18
CA ASN A 497 -12.37 14.33 -8.62
C ASN A 497 -11.69 13.17 -9.35
N ALA A 498 -11.02 12.26 -8.64
CA ALA A 498 -10.49 11.02 -9.22
C ALA A 498 -11.60 10.06 -9.68
N PHE A 499 -12.85 10.25 -9.22
CA PHE A 499 -14.01 9.45 -9.57
C PHE A 499 -14.92 10.24 -10.53
N PRO A 500 -14.78 10.06 -11.85
CA PRO A 500 -15.65 10.74 -12.82
C PRO A 500 -17.11 10.32 -12.68
N ALA A 501 -18.03 11.20 -13.08
CA ALA A 501 -19.46 10.92 -13.03
C ALA A 501 -19.80 9.63 -13.82
N GLY A 502 -20.68 8.80 -13.27
CA GLY A 502 -21.10 7.53 -13.88
C GLY A 502 -20.10 6.38 -13.77
N ILE A 503 -18.91 6.57 -13.17
CA ILE A 503 -17.90 5.49 -13.07
C ILE A 503 -18.41 4.25 -12.31
N GLU A 504 -19.41 4.43 -11.44
CA GLU A 504 -20.07 3.37 -10.67
C GLU A 504 -20.68 2.29 -11.57
N GLU A 505 -21.16 2.65 -12.77
CA GLU A 505 -21.73 1.70 -13.75
C GLU A 505 -20.68 0.69 -14.26
N LYS A 506 -19.40 1.06 -14.16
CA LYS A 506 -18.27 0.20 -14.54
C LYS A 506 -17.82 -0.72 -13.39
N LEU A 507 -18.40 -0.56 -12.19
CA LEU A 507 -17.99 -1.34 -11.01
C LEU A 507 -18.25 -2.83 -11.21
N ASP A 508 -19.41 -3.19 -11.76
CA ASP A 508 -19.78 -4.59 -12.01
C ASP A 508 -19.02 -5.20 -13.20
N MET A 509 -18.39 -4.36 -14.04
CA MET A 509 -17.53 -4.79 -15.14
C MET A 509 -16.10 -5.11 -14.68
N GLU A 510 -15.68 -4.71 -13.48
CA GLU A 510 -14.34 -5.00 -12.97
C GLU A 510 -14.27 -6.46 -12.48
N PRO A 511 -13.47 -7.32 -13.14
CA PRO A 511 -13.47 -8.76 -12.83
C PRO A 511 -12.90 -9.08 -11.46
N LEU A 512 -11.96 -8.29 -10.95
CA LEU A 512 -11.24 -8.60 -9.73
C LEU A 512 -11.99 -8.07 -8.49
N PRO A 513 -12.39 -8.93 -7.54
CA PRO A 513 -13.10 -8.53 -6.32
C PRO A 513 -12.34 -7.50 -5.50
N ARG A 514 -11.00 -7.61 -5.43
CA ARG A 514 -10.13 -6.65 -4.75
C ARG A 514 -10.39 -5.22 -5.19
N TRP A 515 -10.40 -4.98 -6.50
CA TRP A 515 -10.59 -3.66 -7.07
C TRP A 515 -12.01 -3.15 -6.90
N ARG A 516 -13.01 -4.03 -7.02
CA ARG A 516 -14.41 -3.67 -6.72
C ARG A 516 -14.59 -3.20 -5.28
N MET A 517 -14.02 -3.93 -4.32
CA MET A 517 -14.11 -3.58 -2.90
C MET A 517 -13.27 -2.36 -2.54
N ALA A 518 -12.08 -2.22 -3.12
CA ALA A 518 -11.25 -1.03 -2.93
C ALA A 518 -11.95 0.24 -3.46
N PHE A 519 -12.64 0.14 -4.60
CA PHE A 519 -13.47 1.21 -5.15
C PHE A 519 -14.65 1.54 -4.23
N ALA A 520 -15.48 0.55 -3.90
CA ALA A 520 -16.68 0.77 -3.10
C ALA A 520 -16.35 1.33 -1.72
N LEU A 521 -15.30 0.81 -1.08
CA LEU A 521 -14.80 1.31 0.19
C LEU A 521 -14.28 2.75 0.07
N SER A 522 -13.41 3.02 -0.91
CA SER A 522 -12.79 4.35 -1.04
C SER A 522 -13.83 5.41 -1.35
N TYR A 523 -14.63 5.17 -2.37
CA TYR A 523 -15.62 6.12 -2.83
C TYR A 523 -16.76 6.31 -1.81
N GLY A 524 -17.24 5.20 -1.21
CA GLY A 524 -18.24 5.26 -0.14
C GLY A 524 -17.77 6.06 1.07
N ARG A 525 -16.52 5.87 1.52
CA ARG A 525 -15.95 6.63 2.65
C ARG A 525 -15.76 8.11 2.33
N LEU A 526 -15.32 8.46 1.11
CA LEU A 526 -15.19 9.86 0.70
C LEU A 526 -16.54 10.58 0.65
N LEU A 527 -17.55 9.95 0.05
CA LEU A 527 -18.90 10.49 0.03
C LEU A 527 -19.46 10.65 1.46
N ALA A 528 -19.29 9.64 2.32
CA ALA A 528 -19.74 9.72 3.71
C ALA A 528 -19.08 10.89 4.47
N ASN A 529 -17.77 11.09 4.29
CA ASN A 529 -17.06 12.20 4.94
C ASN A 529 -17.46 13.55 4.35
N LYS A 530 -17.67 13.65 3.03
CA LYS A 530 -18.21 14.86 2.40
C LYS A 530 -19.58 15.24 2.96
N VAL A 531 -20.48 14.26 3.09
CA VAL A 531 -21.82 14.48 3.67
C VAL A 531 -21.71 14.98 5.10
N ARG A 532 -20.91 14.33 5.95
CA ARG A 532 -20.71 14.78 7.35
C ARG A 532 -20.12 16.17 7.45
N CYS A 533 -19.18 16.52 6.56
CA CYS A 533 -18.58 17.85 6.53
C CYS A 533 -19.63 18.93 6.22
N ILE A 534 -20.46 18.73 5.20
CA ILE A 534 -21.48 19.70 4.79
C ILE A 534 -22.61 19.75 5.83
N GLU A 535 -23.04 18.59 6.34
CA GLU A 535 -24.04 18.52 7.41
C GLU A 535 -23.58 19.28 8.67
N TYR A 536 -22.30 19.15 9.05
CA TYR A 536 -21.74 19.87 10.20
C TYR A 536 -21.72 21.38 9.93
N ASN A 537 -21.33 21.76 8.72
CA ASN A 537 -21.31 23.16 8.32
C ASN A 537 -22.72 23.77 8.39
N SER A 538 -23.72 23.08 7.86
CA SER A 538 -25.13 23.50 7.90
C SER A 538 -25.70 23.51 9.32
N ALA A 539 -25.34 22.54 10.17
CA ALA A 539 -25.70 22.50 11.58
C ALA A 539 -25.17 23.74 12.34
N CYS A 540 -23.90 24.12 12.10
CA CYS A 540 -23.34 25.35 12.66
C CYS A 540 -24.00 26.62 12.10
N ALA A 541 -24.43 26.61 10.84
CA ALA A 541 -25.16 27.73 10.25
C ALA A 541 -26.54 27.92 10.91
N SER A 542 -27.30 26.84 11.11
CA SER A 542 -28.56 26.86 11.86
C SER A 542 -28.36 27.42 13.28
N LEU A 543 -27.36 26.94 14.03
CA LEU A 543 -27.04 27.49 15.36
C LEU A 543 -26.73 29.00 15.35
N LYS A 544 -26.10 29.52 14.30
CA LYS A 544 -25.80 30.97 14.17
C LYS A 544 -27.03 31.81 13.88
N ASN A 545 -27.96 31.25 13.12
CA ASN A 545 -29.15 31.94 12.63
C ASN A 545 -30.31 31.85 13.62
N ASP A 546 -30.46 30.71 14.29
CA ASP A 546 -31.62 30.40 15.14
C ASP A 546 -31.44 30.90 16.59
N LEU A 547 -30.20 31.06 17.07
CA LEU A 547 -29.93 31.46 18.46
C LEU A 547 -29.65 32.96 18.60
N THR A 548 -30.30 33.58 19.58
CA THR A 548 -29.97 34.94 20.03
C THR A 548 -28.97 34.92 21.20
N PRO A 549 -28.28 36.04 21.51
CA PRO A 549 -27.45 36.14 22.71
C PRO A 549 -28.21 35.80 24.01
N GLN A 550 -29.52 36.08 24.05
CA GLN A 550 -30.36 35.78 25.20
C GLN A 550 -30.62 34.26 25.34
N ASP A 551 -30.84 33.55 24.23
CA ASP A 551 -31.03 32.10 24.23
C ASP A 551 -29.75 31.38 24.67
N VAL A 552 -28.60 31.83 24.17
CA VAL A 552 -27.30 31.32 24.60
C VAL A 552 -27.09 31.57 26.09
N GLY A 553 -27.45 32.76 26.59
CA GLY A 553 -27.29 33.13 27.99
C GLY A 553 -28.21 32.42 28.98
N SER A 554 -29.22 31.67 28.50
CA SER A 554 -30.25 31.07 29.36
C SER A 554 -30.54 29.59 29.09
N LYS A 555 -30.28 29.08 27.88
CA LYS A 555 -30.73 27.75 27.44
C LYS A 555 -29.68 26.96 26.65
N SER A 556 -28.79 27.61 25.92
CA SER A 556 -27.97 26.96 24.89
C SER A 556 -26.51 27.47 24.87
N ASN A 557 -25.82 27.40 26.00
CA ASN A 557 -24.39 27.76 26.07
C ASN A 557 -23.44 26.55 25.89
N HIS A 558 -24.00 25.36 25.68
CA HIS A 558 -23.25 24.12 25.44
C HIS A 558 -23.93 23.32 24.33
N TRP A 559 -23.22 23.13 23.21
CA TRP A 559 -23.68 22.39 22.04
C TRP A 559 -22.91 21.08 21.93
N ILE A 560 -23.63 19.96 21.84
CA ILE A 560 -23.06 18.64 21.64
C ILE A 560 -23.59 18.11 20.31
N LEU A 561 -22.69 17.96 19.33
CA LEU A 561 -23.02 17.43 18.01
C LEU A 561 -22.82 15.91 18.03
N LYS A 562 -23.87 15.18 17.65
CA LYS A 562 -23.91 13.71 17.67
C LYS A 562 -24.20 13.15 16.28
N PRO A 563 -23.71 11.94 15.96
CA PRO A 563 -24.12 11.24 14.74
C PRO A 563 -25.63 11.02 14.71
N SER A 564 -26.21 11.19 13.54
CA SER A 564 -27.62 10.92 13.24
C SER A 564 -27.71 10.09 11.96
N GLU A 565 -28.63 9.13 11.92
CA GLU A 565 -28.96 8.39 10.69
C GLU A 565 -29.70 9.28 9.68
N LYS A 566 -30.51 10.21 10.19
CA LYS A 566 -31.23 11.19 9.39
C LYS A 566 -30.32 12.37 9.07
N ILE A 567 -30.34 12.80 7.81
CA ILE A 567 -29.81 14.09 7.36
C ILE A 567 -30.81 15.16 7.78
N ASN A 568 -30.39 16.03 8.70
CA ASN A 568 -31.24 17.03 9.36
C ASN A 568 -31.04 18.45 8.83
N TYR A 569 -29.88 18.76 8.22
CA TYR A 569 -29.54 20.13 7.83
C TYR A 569 -29.19 20.30 6.35
N ALA A 570 -28.67 19.25 5.69
CA ALA A 570 -28.26 19.29 4.29
C ALA A 570 -29.12 18.36 3.40
N GLY A 571 -30.41 18.68 3.27
CA GLY A 571 -31.38 17.86 2.52
C GLY A 571 -30.97 17.49 1.09
N SER A 572 -30.21 18.35 0.40
CA SER A 572 -29.68 18.10 -0.95
C SER A 572 -28.73 16.89 -1.04
N LEU A 573 -28.11 16.49 0.08
CA LEU A 573 -27.15 15.39 0.13
C LEU A 573 -27.76 14.03 0.47
N LYS A 574 -29.08 13.94 0.65
CA LYS A 574 -29.78 12.67 0.93
C LYS A 574 -29.44 11.58 -0.10
N ARG A 575 -29.31 11.94 -1.39
CA ARG A 575 -28.91 10.99 -2.46
C ARG A 575 -27.47 10.51 -2.29
N SER A 576 -26.53 11.42 -2.03
CA SER A 576 -25.11 11.10 -1.81
C SER A 576 -24.91 10.24 -0.55
N ALA A 577 -25.67 10.51 0.52
CA ALA A 577 -25.65 9.72 1.75
C ALA A 577 -26.13 8.28 1.50
N LYS A 578 -27.27 8.11 0.83
CA LYS A 578 -27.78 6.78 0.44
C LYS A 578 -26.79 6.02 -0.43
N LYS A 579 -26.16 6.69 -1.41
CA LYS A 579 -25.14 6.10 -2.26
C LYS A 579 -23.91 5.65 -1.46
N ALA A 580 -23.40 6.50 -0.58
CA ALA A 580 -22.28 6.17 0.29
C ALA A 580 -22.59 4.94 1.16
N GLN A 581 -23.79 4.90 1.74
CA GLN A 581 -24.26 3.79 2.56
C GLN A 581 -24.31 2.50 1.74
N ALA A 582 -24.96 2.51 0.57
CA ALA A 582 -25.07 1.34 -0.29
C ALA A 582 -23.70 0.77 -0.73
N LEU A 583 -22.74 1.64 -1.06
CA LEU A 583 -21.38 1.21 -1.40
C LEU A 583 -20.66 0.54 -0.22
N LEU A 584 -20.81 1.10 0.98
CA LEU A 584 -20.18 0.54 2.19
C LEU A 584 -20.86 -0.76 2.62
N GLU A 585 -22.18 -0.86 2.55
CA GLU A 585 -22.94 -2.08 2.84
C GLU A 585 -22.55 -3.19 1.87
N ARG A 586 -22.43 -2.86 0.58
CA ARG A 586 -21.94 -3.78 -0.45
C ARG A 586 -20.57 -4.37 -0.10
N VAL A 587 -19.65 -3.58 0.48
CA VAL A 587 -18.34 -4.09 0.92
C VAL A 587 -18.47 -5.09 2.07
N VAL A 588 -19.40 -4.84 3.00
CA VAL A 588 -19.66 -5.75 4.13
C VAL A 588 -20.25 -7.06 3.64
N GLU A 589 -21.15 -6.99 2.66
CA GLU A 589 -21.86 -8.15 2.08
C GLU A 589 -20.98 -9.00 1.15
N GLU A 590 -20.21 -8.37 0.26
CA GLU A 590 -19.40 -9.08 -0.75
C GLU A 590 -18.02 -9.51 -0.23
N ALA A 591 -17.48 -8.85 0.80
CA ALA A 591 -16.17 -9.19 1.37
C ALA A 591 -16.18 -9.44 2.88
N PRO A 592 -17.08 -10.31 3.40
CA PRO A 592 -17.22 -10.53 4.83
C PRO A 592 -15.96 -11.19 5.42
N GLY A 593 -15.53 -10.72 6.59
CA GLY A 593 -14.34 -11.24 7.27
C GLY A 593 -13.02 -10.86 6.58
N THR A 594 -13.00 -9.73 5.87
CA THR A 594 -11.81 -9.12 5.26
C THR A 594 -11.53 -7.74 5.87
N PRO A 595 -10.33 -7.17 5.72
CA PRO A 595 -10.05 -5.82 6.22
C PRO A 595 -10.93 -4.74 5.59
N TRP A 596 -11.36 -4.90 4.33
CA TRP A 596 -12.30 -3.98 3.68
C TRP A 596 -13.63 -3.91 4.43
N ALA A 597 -14.21 -5.06 4.79
CA ALA A 597 -15.45 -5.10 5.56
C ALA A 597 -15.28 -4.50 6.96
N VAL A 598 -14.14 -4.72 7.63
CA VAL A 598 -13.86 -4.08 8.93
C VAL A 598 -13.85 -2.56 8.82
N MET A 599 -13.21 -2.02 7.78
CA MET A 599 -13.19 -0.58 7.51
C MET A 599 -14.59 -0.04 7.18
N ALA A 600 -15.36 -0.75 6.35
CA ALA A 600 -16.72 -0.36 5.98
C ALA A 600 -17.69 -0.39 7.17
N MET A 601 -17.67 -1.46 7.97
CA MET A 601 -18.46 -1.57 9.20
C MET A 601 -18.13 -0.44 10.19
N ARG A 602 -16.84 -0.10 10.32
CA ARG A 602 -16.43 1.02 11.19
C ARG A 602 -17.00 2.35 10.70
N GLU A 603 -17.02 2.57 9.40
CA GLU A 603 -17.60 3.77 8.79
C GLU A 603 -19.13 3.84 8.99
N LEU A 604 -19.81 2.70 8.80
CA LEU A 604 -21.27 2.55 8.93
C LEU A 604 -21.77 2.60 10.37
N GLN A 605 -20.92 2.32 11.36
CA GLN A 605 -21.27 2.41 12.78
C GLN A 605 -21.83 3.79 13.18
N ASN A 606 -21.47 4.84 12.43
CA ASN A 606 -21.93 6.19 12.68
C ASN A 606 -22.68 6.74 11.48
N GLY A 607 -23.90 7.22 11.70
CA GLY A 607 -24.70 7.88 10.67
C GLY A 607 -23.99 9.07 10.02
N MET A 608 -24.44 9.41 8.81
CA MET A 608 -23.86 10.48 8.00
C MET A 608 -24.47 11.85 8.32
N GLY A 609 -25.61 11.88 9.01
CA GLY A 609 -26.25 13.09 9.50
C GLY A 609 -25.72 13.53 10.87
N ILE A 610 -26.16 14.70 11.32
CA ILE A 610 -25.78 15.27 12.62
C ILE A 610 -27.03 15.74 13.36
N ALA A 611 -27.13 15.38 14.62
CA ALA A 611 -28.11 15.92 15.55
C ALA A 611 -27.41 16.83 16.57
N ILE A 612 -28.03 17.97 16.88
CA ILE A 612 -27.51 18.93 17.86
C ILE A 612 -28.28 18.78 19.16
N GLU A 613 -27.56 18.47 20.24
CA GLU A 613 -28.09 18.52 21.59
C GLU A 613 -27.63 19.82 22.27
N GLN A 614 -28.60 20.66 22.63
CA GLN A 614 -28.36 21.95 23.28
C GLN A 614 -28.56 21.82 24.79
N ARG A 615 -27.62 22.37 25.58
CA ARG A 615 -27.65 22.37 27.04
C ARG A 615 -27.28 23.75 27.59
N PHE A 616 -27.70 23.98 28.83
CA PHE A 616 -27.28 25.15 29.62
C PHE A 616 -26.45 24.72 30.84
N ILE A 617 -25.24 25.23 30.94
CA ILE A 617 -24.36 25.10 32.10
C ILE A 617 -24.36 26.45 32.83
N PRO A 618 -24.95 26.56 34.04
CA PRO A 618 -24.91 27.81 34.78
C PRO A 618 -23.46 28.14 35.20
N PRO A 619 -23.10 29.43 35.30
CA PRO A 619 -21.78 29.82 35.80
C PRO A 619 -21.58 29.29 37.23
N PRO A 620 -20.33 28.95 37.62
CA PRO A 620 -20.06 28.50 38.97
C PRO A 620 -20.54 29.56 39.98
N PRO A 621 -21.12 29.16 41.12
CA PRO A 621 -21.60 30.11 42.12
C PRO A 621 -20.46 31.03 42.56
N PRO A 622 -20.73 32.32 42.82
CA PRO A 622 -19.71 33.25 43.26
C PRO A 622 -18.99 32.67 44.50
N PRO A 623 -17.66 32.82 44.61
CA PRO A 623 -16.93 32.33 45.77
C PRO A 623 -17.58 32.92 47.02
N LYS A 624 -17.86 32.06 48.03
CA LYS A 624 -18.41 32.52 49.31
C LYS A 624 -17.57 33.70 49.80
N PRO A 625 -18.18 34.82 50.21
CA PRO A 625 -17.43 35.95 50.74
C PRO A 625 -16.52 35.42 51.83
N ARG A 626 -15.20 35.59 51.64
CA ARG A 626 -14.25 35.25 52.70
C ARG A 626 -14.70 36.02 53.95
N PRO A 627 -14.81 35.39 55.13
CA PRO A 627 -15.07 36.14 56.36
C PRO A 627 -14.07 37.28 56.41
N ALA A 628 -14.57 38.48 56.72
CA ALA A 628 -13.75 39.67 56.79
C ALA A 628 -12.56 39.36 57.70
N ASN A 629 -11.38 39.21 57.11
CA ASN A 629 -10.17 39.11 57.90
C ASN A 629 -10.12 40.40 58.72
N ALA A 630 -10.10 40.26 60.04
CA ALA A 630 -9.85 41.34 60.97
C ALA A 630 -8.73 42.21 60.39
N ALA A 631 -8.97 43.53 60.39
CA ALA A 631 -8.09 44.53 59.80
C ALA A 631 -6.63 44.17 60.09
N ARG A 632 -5.89 43.74 59.05
CA ARG A 632 -4.44 43.63 59.16
C ARG A 632 -3.96 45.05 59.48
N PRO A 633 -3.11 45.23 60.50
CA PRO A 633 -2.58 46.55 60.82
C PRO A 633 -1.94 47.14 59.56
N PRO A 634 -2.04 48.48 59.35
CA PRO A 634 -1.52 49.10 58.14
C PRO A 634 -0.05 48.71 57.99
N MET A 635 0.27 48.01 56.90
CA MET A 635 1.66 47.76 56.54
C MET A 635 2.33 49.13 56.40
N LYS A 636 3.30 49.42 57.27
CA LYS A 636 4.25 50.52 57.05
C LYS A 636 4.81 50.35 55.64
N ILE A 637 4.62 51.36 54.81
CA ILE A 637 5.30 51.46 53.52
C ILE A 637 6.78 51.63 53.84
N LEU A 638 7.51 50.51 53.90
CA LEU A 638 8.94 50.54 53.70
C LEU A 638 9.13 50.98 52.25
N PHE A 639 9.63 52.20 52.05
CA PHE A 639 10.14 52.62 50.76
C PHE A 639 11.05 51.50 50.27
N ALA A 640 10.64 50.85 49.18
CA ALA A 640 11.43 49.81 48.56
C ALA A 640 12.83 50.41 48.29
N GLN A 641 13.85 49.79 48.86
CA GLN A 641 15.20 49.99 48.36
C GLN A 641 15.14 49.76 46.84
N GLN A 642 15.78 50.67 46.10
CA GLN A 642 15.89 50.61 44.64
C GLN A 642 16.07 49.16 44.19
N PRO A 643 15.38 48.72 43.12
CA PRO A 643 15.48 47.34 42.69
C PRO A 643 16.94 47.03 42.41
N LYS A 644 17.58 46.25 43.30
CA LYS A 644 18.83 45.57 42.96
C LYS A 644 18.52 44.86 41.66
N LYS A 645 19.22 45.25 40.58
CA LYS A 645 19.15 44.61 39.27
C LYS A 645 19.09 43.12 39.52
N LYS A 646 17.93 42.50 39.26
CA LYS A 646 17.83 41.05 39.23
C LYS A 646 18.87 40.62 38.23
N GLY A 647 19.90 39.92 38.71
CA GLY A 647 20.84 39.25 37.82
C GLY A 647 20.04 38.42 36.82
N PRO A 648 20.60 38.18 35.61
CA PRO A 648 19.91 37.43 34.57
C PRO A 648 19.35 36.15 35.18
N LEU A 649 18.06 35.86 34.91
CA LEU A 649 17.42 34.61 35.29
C LEU A 649 18.39 33.46 34.96
N PRO A 650 18.63 32.50 35.88
CA PRO A 650 19.45 31.35 35.56
C PRO A 650 18.89 30.73 34.29
N LYS A 651 19.76 30.56 33.28
CA LYS A 651 19.37 29.97 32.00
C LYS A 651 18.61 28.69 32.30
N PRO A 652 17.44 28.44 31.68
CA PRO A 652 16.76 27.16 31.83
C PRO A 652 17.77 26.05 31.56
N PRO A 653 17.75 24.95 32.35
CA PRO A 653 18.66 23.85 32.12
C PRO A 653 18.62 23.50 30.63
N PRO A 654 19.78 23.27 29.98
CA PRO A 654 19.80 22.93 28.58
C PRO A 654 18.82 21.78 28.36
N LYS A 655 17.92 21.93 27.37
CA LYS A 655 16.99 20.86 27.01
C LYS A 655 17.82 19.57 26.91
N PRO A 656 17.41 18.47 27.56
CA PRO A 656 18.13 17.21 27.43
C PRO A 656 18.33 16.95 25.94
N LYS A 657 19.55 16.55 25.57
CA LYS A 657 19.86 16.25 24.17
C LYS A 657 18.79 15.26 23.69
N PRO A 658 18.21 15.46 22.49
CA PRO A 658 17.25 14.51 21.95
C PRO A 658 17.89 13.12 21.99
N PRO A 659 17.17 12.09 22.48
CA PRO A 659 17.71 10.74 22.56
C PRO A 659 18.10 10.27 21.15
N VAL A 660 19.16 9.48 21.06
CA VAL A 660 19.54 8.84 19.80
C VAL A 660 18.61 7.65 19.65
N LEU A 661 17.57 7.82 18.84
CA LEU A 661 16.62 6.73 18.57
C LEU A 661 17.36 5.62 17.79
N PRO A 662 17.21 4.35 18.18
CA PRO A 662 17.72 3.25 17.38
C PRO A 662 16.96 3.23 16.05
N LYS A 663 17.68 2.90 14.99
CA LYS A 663 17.04 2.49 13.74
C LYS A 663 16.66 1.03 13.93
N LEU A 664 15.36 0.74 13.80
CA LEU A 664 14.88 -0.61 13.63
C LEU A 664 15.18 -0.98 12.18
#